data_AF-R4YSG7-F1
#
_entry.id   AF-R4YSG7-F1
#
_cell.length_a   1.000
_cell.length_b   1.000
_cell.length_c   1.000
_cell.angle_alpha   90.00
_cell.angle_beta   90.00
_cell.angle_gamma   90.00
#
_symmetry.space_group_name_H-M   'P 1'
#
loop_
_entity.id
_entity.type
_entity.pdbx_description
1 polymer ?
#
loop_
_entity_poly.entity_id
_entity_poly.type
_entity_poly.pdbx_seq_one_letter_code
_entity_poly.pdbx_strand_id
1 'polypeptide(L)'
;MPVITRAGEVLITQQQQAGQPLIIDKMILANVMGLDSDVIPSRDQVMPAAEDIKIIKPITKDGLLNSNVVVYSTVFPSTDGTFDFNYMGLYSSAHDVIVAVAYVPQQTKIKTVGTDIGNVITKNFAIEFTAAADITGINISAESWQIDYTARLMSMDKNQRDMAKNIYGQSTFLNDAFKVKYAGDKYYLSAGKSILGGINYDLPADVEMVPGGLPQTVWIDAYQEASMVGLLSKFDVVFNDGTVIVDYIDGAVEHSLIRLGVINSSIDIIDGRGIVCSDLSLISSNVFNGVSEAVSFVTANPDRYKGGFTNSFYTKEECDELGISFPDGGCAAYIFGDDLGIHDSHSIFDAGRKQLKLNTNSLDVRQFGVNDGVIDNTERVLAAADYAYENKIRIVTVDKDVVINETNPSYLNNNRGNVIFVGNGKFSDVVTENSPLYRRQVIPVSAPSPNPKKDKNLDLSLKMNPDNGVIRVVFIGDSLSTSNANDLSTAGTKSVHFQQFIKECNPDCEFEFINRSIGGRRLIHINSTPSIPTIAAGYPWYTDPDRPWLDYVYDVNPHIVIIASGTNDASNLEPAHVTSVVDKIENNTSANIVFITNIGTVTSGLNDIVGSSHSTHSAKEGRDYAAGFYRSFANENGYPFIDLNRTFNMVVDGRDILATTVHASKTATLTNGFLTVDDSELCHEFSAEITVEAGAFTGAVSMAVSLSRVSTNQVLLISNSTGIVLKFKDGSGVNSIYKTVFTYIPVPVGEFKFECGVSGNEFFFKDISNGGRSGDVLTYPCRRFGGLFKPEIKYDQTVTGPVVSYDLNIGVPTPIMPQLTDYEFWGVVESGAYQDWAIGGNGINHPSSLGAAALYKSHYSQQVMRIKNDRTESEVYRYVRLNNDGTADICGRIVLTEGVTLVSLPFALINPERRANATCVSGGAYSVSVDSASSNNNSLALVGYDLATHNAAHGFPVVYNIIGAELV
;
A
#
# COMPACT_ATOMS: atom_id res chain seq x y z
N MET A 1 27.24 -22.60 -28.29
CA MET A 1 26.20 -21.72 -27.69
C MET A 1 24.86 -21.99 -28.34
N PRO A 2 23.72 -21.82 -27.65
CA PRO A 2 22.39 -21.94 -28.26
C PRO A 2 22.15 -20.83 -29.29
N VAL A 3 21.25 -21.07 -30.24
CA VAL A 3 20.79 -20.06 -31.21
C VAL A 3 19.28 -20.18 -31.43
N ILE A 4 18.59 -19.05 -31.59
CA ILE A 4 17.20 -19.02 -32.07
C ILE A 4 17.23 -19.20 -33.59
N THR A 5 16.37 -20.06 -34.12
CA THR A 5 16.29 -20.29 -35.57
C THR A 5 15.56 -19.15 -36.25
N ARG A 6 15.79 -18.94 -37.55
CA ARG A 6 15.05 -17.95 -38.34
C ARG A 6 13.54 -18.22 -38.36
N ALA A 7 13.13 -19.49 -38.28
CA ALA A 7 11.72 -19.87 -38.12
C ALA A 7 11.18 -19.50 -36.72
N GLY A 8 11.99 -19.68 -35.68
CA GLY A 8 11.69 -19.26 -34.31
C GLY A 8 11.53 -17.74 -34.18
N GLU A 9 12.41 -16.95 -34.80
CA GLU A 9 12.32 -15.48 -34.81
C GLU A 9 11.05 -14.96 -35.51
N VAL A 10 10.68 -15.59 -36.64
CA VAL A 10 9.42 -15.30 -37.33
C VAL A 10 8.22 -15.63 -36.45
N LEU A 11 8.24 -16.78 -35.76
CA LEU A 11 7.16 -17.17 -34.84
C LEU A 11 7.05 -16.22 -33.63
N ILE A 12 8.18 -15.85 -33.01
CA ILE A 12 8.23 -14.87 -31.91
C ILE A 12 7.58 -13.55 -32.37
N THR A 13 7.98 -13.05 -33.55
CA THR A 13 7.45 -11.80 -34.12
C THR A 13 5.94 -11.89 -34.40
N GLN A 14 5.48 -13.02 -34.96
CA GLN A 14 4.06 -13.25 -35.26
C GLN A 14 3.20 -13.26 -33.98
N GLN A 15 3.64 -13.98 -32.94
CA GLN A 15 2.93 -14.05 -31.67
C GLN A 15 2.92 -12.70 -30.93
N GLN A 16 4.02 -11.93 -31.00
CA GLN A 16 4.09 -10.55 -30.50
C GLN A 16 3.07 -9.64 -31.19
N GLN A 17 2.98 -9.68 -32.53
CA GLN A 17 2.01 -8.86 -33.28
C GLN A 17 0.56 -9.29 -33.04
N ALA A 18 0.32 -10.58 -32.80
CA ALA A 18 -1.02 -11.11 -32.53
C ALA A 18 -1.47 -10.96 -31.07
N GLY A 19 -0.58 -10.53 -30.16
CA GLY A 19 -0.85 -10.51 -28.72
C GLY A 19 -1.16 -11.90 -28.14
N GLN A 20 -0.59 -12.95 -28.73
CA GLN A 20 -0.81 -14.34 -28.34
C GLN A 20 0.44 -14.93 -27.64
N PRO A 21 0.27 -15.87 -26.70
CA PRO A 21 1.41 -16.46 -26.01
C PRO A 21 2.26 -17.34 -26.94
N LEU A 22 3.58 -17.28 -26.79
CA LEU A 22 4.53 -18.16 -27.45
C LEU A 22 4.64 -19.48 -26.70
N ILE A 23 4.03 -20.52 -27.26
CA ILE A 23 4.04 -21.86 -26.66
C ILE A 23 5.32 -22.61 -27.09
N ILE A 24 6.20 -22.92 -26.15
CA ILE A 24 7.35 -23.84 -26.35
C ILE A 24 7.17 -25.00 -25.36
N ASP A 25 6.71 -26.14 -25.86
CA ASP A 25 6.18 -27.22 -25.03
C ASP A 25 7.05 -28.49 -25.01
N LYS A 26 8.04 -28.62 -25.89
CA LYS A 26 8.84 -29.84 -26.02
C LYS A 26 10.34 -29.58 -26.18
N MET A 27 11.13 -30.49 -25.60
CA MET A 27 12.57 -30.62 -25.80
C MET A 27 12.88 -31.88 -26.61
N ILE A 28 13.77 -31.75 -27.59
CA ILE A 28 14.23 -32.81 -28.49
C ILE A 28 15.69 -33.14 -28.18
N LEU A 29 16.01 -34.42 -28.04
CA LEU A 29 17.39 -34.93 -28.06
C LEU A 29 17.62 -35.76 -29.32
N ALA A 30 18.69 -35.45 -30.05
CA ALA A 30 19.09 -36.17 -31.26
C ALA A 30 20.59 -36.51 -31.23
N ASN A 31 20.99 -37.49 -32.03
CA ASN A 31 22.39 -37.84 -32.27
C ASN A 31 22.69 -37.71 -33.76
N VAL A 32 23.29 -36.60 -34.15
CA VAL A 32 23.65 -36.29 -35.54
C VAL A 32 25.10 -36.74 -35.76
N MET A 33 25.33 -37.59 -36.76
CA MET A 33 26.66 -38.16 -37.01
C MET A 33 27.66 -37.08 -37.42
N GLY A 34 28.83 -37.04 -36.76
CA GLY A 34 29.89 -36.09 -37.09
C GLY A 34 29.62 -34.64 -36.69
N LEU A 35 28.60 -34.39 -35.86
CA LEU A 35 28.29 -33.06 -35.34
C LEU A 35 29.41 -32.54 -34.42
N ASP A 36 29.96 -31.39 -34.76
CA ASP A 36 30.95 -30.67 -33.94
C ASP A 36 30.23 -29.82 -32.89
N SER A 37 30.48 -30.09 -31.59
CA SER A 37 29.87 -29.37 -30.48
C SER A 37 30.44 -27.97 -30.24
N ASP A 38 31.63 -27.68 -30.79
CA ASP A 38 32.29 -26.38 -30.62
C ASP A 38 31.82 -25.36 -31.67
N VAL A 39 31.11 -25.83 -32.72
CA VAL A 39 30.49 -24.99 -33.75
C VAL A 39 29.15 -24.43 -33.28
N ILE A 40 28.90 -23.15 -33.54
CA ILE A 40 27.59 -22.51 -33.30
C ILE A 40 26.59 -23.04 -34.35
N PRO A 41 25.39 -23.52 -33.95
CA PRO A 41 24.39 -23.99 -34.91
C PRO A 41 24.00 -22.92 -35.93
N SER A 42 23.74 -23.32 -37.19
CA SER A 42 23.27 -22.37 -38.21
C SER A 42 21.84 -21.90 -37.91
N ARG A 43 21.55 -20.61 -38.01
CA ARG A 43 20.19 -20.04 -37.78
C ARG A 43 19.13 -20.59 -38.72
N ASP A 44 19.52 -21.18 -39.85
CA ASP A 44 18.63 -21.88 -40.78
C ASP A 44 18.47 -23.39 -40.41
N GLN A 45 18.66 -23.77 -39.13
CA GLN A 45 18.34 -25.14 -38.66
C GLN A 45 16.88 -25.49 -38.96
N VAL A 46 16.68 -26.72 -39.44
CA VAL A 46 15.39 -27.40 -39.53
C VAL A 46 15.32 -28.51 -38.48
N MET A 47 14.15 -29.16 -38.34
CA MET A 47 14.00 -30.35 -37.52
C MET A 47 15.03 -31.42 -37.94
N PRO A 48 15.74 -32.10 -37.01
CA PRO A 48 16.65 -33.20 -37.35
C PRO A 48 15.92 -34.33 -38.10
N ALA A 49 16.67 -35.13 -38.86
CA ALA A 49 16.10 -36.29 -39.54
C ALA A 49 15.47 -37.25 -38.50
N ALA A 50 14.36 -37.89 -38.87
CA ALA A 50 13.58 -38.72 -37.95
C ALA A 50 14.38 -39.90 -37.36
N GLU A 51 15.43 -40.34 -38.05
CA GLU A 51 16.37 -41.38 -37.60
C GLU A 51 17.41 -40.89 -36.58
N ASP A 52 17.75 -39.60 -36.59
CA ASP A 52 18.68 -38.97 -35.63
C ASP A 52 18.01 -38.63 -34.31
N ILE A 53 16.71 -38.31 -34.32
CA ILE A 53 15.91 -38.02 -33.11
C ILE A 53 15.84 -39.27 -32.24
N LYS A 54 16.32 -39.17 -30.99
CA LYS A 54 16.30 -40.28 -30.04
C LYS A 54 15.15 -40.19 -29.05
N ILE A 55 14.78 -38.98 -28.64
CA ILE A 55 13.59 -38.76 -27.83
C ILE A 55 13.05 -37.33 -27.97
N ILE A 56 11.72 -37.19 -27.86
CA ILE A 56 11.04 -35.90 -27.69
C ILE A 56 10.22 -36.00 -26.41
N LYS A 57 10.34 -35.02 -25.51
CA LYS A 57 9.65 -34.98 -24.22
C LYS A 57 9.04 -33.60 -23.97
N PRO A 58 7.95 -33.51 -23.21
CA PRO A 58 7.42 -32.23 -22.79
C PRO A 58 8.42 -31.48 -21.91
N ILE A 59 8.31 -30.16 -21.86
CA ILE A 59 8.90 -29.35 -20.79
C ILE A 59 8.26 -29.76 -19.46
N THR A 60 9.09 -29.96 -18.43
CA THR A 60 8.66 -30.36 -17.08
C THR A 60 8.61 -29.19 -16.10
N LYS A 61 9.44 -28.17 -16.32
CA LYS A 61 9.42 -26.87 -15.63
C LYS A 61 9.99 -25.80 -16.55
N ASP A 62 9.60 -24.56 -16.30
CA ASP A 62 10.20 -23.38 -16.88
C ASP A 62 10.41 -22.30 -15.80
N GLY A 63 11.14 -21.24 -16.15
CA GLY A 63 11.38 -20.10 -15.27
C GLY A 63 12.23 -19.02 -15.96
N LEU A 64 12.19 -17.80 -15.44
CA LEU A 64 12.94 -16.65 -15.95
C LEU A 64 14.26 -16.45 -15.18
N LEU A 65 15.30 -16.01 -15.88
CA LEU A 65 16.52 -15.45 -15.27
C LEU A 65 16.44 -13.91 -15.20
N ASN A 66 15.78 -13.29 -16.18
CA ASN A 66 15.36 -11.89 -16.18
C ASN A 66 14.22 -11.71 -17.21
N SER A 67 13.71 -10.50 -17.40
CA SER A 67 12.58 -10.22 -18.32
C SER A 67 12.80 -10.63 -19.79
N ASN A 68 14.06 -10.76 -20.23
CA ASN A 68 14.43 -11.14 -21.60
C ASN A 68 14.99 -12.57 -21.71
N VAL A 69 15.16 -13.31 -20.60
CA VAL A 69 15.79 -14.64 -20.60
C VAL A 69 14.91 -15.65 -19.87
N VAL A 70 14.43 -16.65 -20.62
CA VAL A 70 13.64 -17.77 -20.10
C VAL A 70 14.39 -19.10 -20.26
N VAL A 71 14.16 -20.01 -19.31
CA VAL A 71 14.83 -21.31 -19.21
C VAL A 71 13.77 -22.41 -19.17
N TYR A 72 13.91 -23.39 -20.07
CA TYR A 72 13.07 -24.57 -20.14
C TYR A 72 13.81 -25.80 -19.61
N SER A 73 13.16 -26.63 -18.80
CA SER A 73 13.75 -27.80 -18.16
C SER A 73 12.94 -29.07 -18.40
N THR A 74 13.61 -30.15 -18.81
CA THR A 74 13.02 -31.48 -19.01
C THR A 74 13.79 -32.55 -18.24
N VAL A 75 13.06 -33.35 -17.45
CA VAL A 75 13.56 -34.56 -16.79
C VAL A 75 13.35 -35.79 -17.68
N PHE A 76 14.43 -36.54 -17.92
CA PHE A 76 14.44 -37.81 -18.63
C PHE A 76 14.69 -38.95 -17.63
N PRO A 77 13.63 -39.64 -17.13
CA PRO A 77 13.74 -40.68 -16.10
C PRO A 77 14.58 -41.89 -16.53
N SER A 78 14.99 -42.71 -15.56
CA SER A 78 15.74 -43.95 -15.78
C SER A 78 14.96 -45.02 -16.56
N THR A 79 13.66 -44.84 -16.76
CA THR A 79 12.80 -45.68 -17.61
C THR A 79 12.91 -45.36 -19.11
N ASP A 80 13.37 -44.16 -19.48
CA ASP A 80 13.62 -43.77 -20.87
C ASP A 80 14.84 -44.51 -21.45
N GLY A 81 14.79 -44.79 -22.76
CA GLY A 81 15.70 -45.68 -23.48
C GLY A 81 17.19 -45.37 -23.34
N THR A 82 18.03 -46.37 -23.65
CA THR A 82 19.48 -46.20 -23.77
C THR A 82 19.82 -45.62 -25.14
N PHE A 83 20.45 -44.45 -25.18
CA PHE A 83 20.87 -43.79 -26.42
C PHE A 83 21.96 -42.73 -26.14
N ASP A 84 22.79 -42.46 -27.14
CA ASP A 84 23.64 -41.27 -27.16
C ASP A 84 22.90 -40.08 -27.77
N PHE A 85 23.30 -38.85 -27.42
CA PHE A 85 22.83 -37.61 -28.03
C PHE A 85 23.93 -36.54 -28.01
N ASN A 86 23.93 -35.66 -29.02
CA ASN A 86 24.83 -34.50 -29.16
C ASN A 86 24.11 -33.22 -29.63
N TYR A 87 22.79 -33.31 -29.85
CA TYR A 87 21.93 -32.21 -30.29
C TYR A 87 20.79 -32.00 -29.28
N MET A 88 20.50 -30.74 -28.97
CA MET A 88 19.34 -30.31 -28.17
C MET A 88 18.52 -29.28 -28.96
N GLY A 89 17.20 -29.41 -28.95
CA GLY A 89 16.29 -28.45 -29.60
C GLY A 89 15.04 -28.14 -28.77
N LEU A 90 14.59 -26.89 -28.83
CA LEU A 90 13.30 -26.44 -28.30
C LEU A 90 12.27 -26.32 -29.42
N TYR A 91 11.10 -26.89 -29.22
CA TYR A 91 10.07 -27.03 -30.24
C TYR A 91 8.70 -26.56 -29.76
N SER A 92 7.98 -25.89 -30.65
CA SER A 92 6.61 -25.44 -30.48
C SER A 92 5.66 -26.37 -31.24
N SER A 93 4.93 -27.21 -30.51
CA SER A 93 3.98 -28.13 -31.15
C SER A 93 2.65 -27.49 -31.57
N ALA A 94 2.35 -26.29 -31.05
CA ALA A 94 1.23 -25.49 -31.50
C ALA A 94 1.42 -24.90 -32.91
N HIS A 95 2.68 -24.71 -33.34
CA HIS A 95 3.02 -24.04 -34.60
C HIS A 95 3.87 -24.90 -35.56
N ASP A 96 4.30 -26.10 -35.16
CA ASP A 96 5.20 -26.99 -35.92
C ASP A 96 6.55 -26.33 -36.26
N VAL A 97 7.16 -25.67 -35.27
CA VAL A 97 8.40 -24.89 -35.42
C VAL A 97 9.46 -25.32 -34.40
N ILE A 98 10.68 -25.58 -34.90
CA ILE A 98 11.90 -25.65 -34.08
C ILE A 98 12.35 -24.22 -33.77
N VAL A 99 12.21 -23.80 -32.51
CA VAL A 99 12.42 -22.40 -32.09
C VAL A 99 13.89 -22.10 -31.82
N ALA A 100 14.59 -22.99 -31.13
CA ALA A 100 16.00 -22.80 -30.80
C ALA A 100 16.77 -24.13 -30.76
N VAL A 101 18.08 -24.07 -31.02
CA VAL A 101 18.96 -25.24 -31.14
C VAL A 101 20.30 -25.01 -30.44
N ALA A 102 20.83 -26.07 -29.82
CA ALA A 102 22.17 -26.11 -29.24
C ALA A 102 22.84 -27.44 -29.56
N TYR A 103 24.11 -27.40 -29.94
CA TYR A 103 24.97 -28.59 -29.99
C TYR A 103 25.66 -28.76 -28.64
N VAL A 104 25.84 -30.01 -28.22
CA VAL A 104 26.44 -30.38 -26.93
C VAL A 104 27.41 -31.55 -27.13
N PRO A 105 28.47 -31.68 -26.30
CA PRO A 105 29.33 -32.86 -26.32
C PRO A 105 28.50 -34.15 -26.18
N GLN A 106 28.90 -35.20 -26.88
CA GLN A 106 28.15 -36.47 -26.90
C GLN A 106 27.97 -37.03 -25.48
N GLN A 107 26.73 -37.37 -25.13
CA GLN A 107 26.34 -37.86 -23.82
C GLN A 107 25.43 -39.07 -23.93
N THR A 108 25.54 -39.99 -22.97
CA THR A 108 24.80 -41.26 -22.96
C THR A 108 23.67 -41.24 -21.92
N LYS A 109 22.45 -41.51 -22.36
CA LYS A 109 21.32 -41.92 -21.53
C LYS A 109 21.35 -43.45 -21.39
N ILE A 110 21.12 -43.96 -20.19
CA ILE A 110 21.06 -45.39 -19.86
C ILE A 110 19.71 -45.70 -19.24
N LYS A 111 19.03 -46.73 -19.74
CA LYS A 111 17.77 -47.26 -19.21
C LYS A 111 18.03 -48.29 -18.10
N THR A 112 17.20 -48.30 -17.06
CA THR A 112 17.15 -49.37 -16.06
C THR A 112 16.68 -50.69 -16.69
N VAL A 113 17.44 -51.76 -16.50
CA VAL A 113 17.10 -53.12 -16.97
C VAL A 113 17.34 -54.13 -15.84
N GLY A 114 16.26 -54.72 -15.32
CA GLY A 114 16.36 -55.67 -14.21
C GLY A 114 16.95 -55.02 -12.95
N THR A 115 18.09 -55.52 -12.48
CA THR A 115 18.84 -54.98 -11.34
C THR A 115 19.79 -53.83 -11.71
N ASP A 116 20.07 -53.63 -13.01
CA ASP A 116 21.02 -52.62 -13.47
C ASP A 116 20.31 -51.26 -13.56
N ILE A 117 20.62 -50.37 -12.61
CA ILE A 117 19.97 -49.07 -12.45
C ILE A 117 20.50 -48.08 -13.51
N GLY A 118 19.61 -47.57 -14.36
CA GLY A 118 19.91 -46.53 -15.34
C GLY A 118 19.92 -45.12 -14.75
N ASN A 119 20.44 -44.15 -15.50
CA ASN A 119 20.54 -42.76 -15.05
C ASN A 119 19.24 -41.96 -15.28
N VAL A 120 18.97 -41.01 -14.39
CA VAL A 120 18.06 -39.88 -14.63
C VAL A 120 18.91 -38.71 -15.08
N ILE A 121 18.51 -38.01 -16.14
CA ILE A 121 19.17 -36.75 -16.55
C ILE A 121 18.15 -35.63 -16.65
N THR A 122 18.52 -34.44 -16.17
CA THR A 122 17.75 -33.21 -16.34
C THR A 122 18.48 -32.31 -17.30
N LYS A 123 17.77 -31.72 -18.27
CA LYS A 123 18.35 -30.79 -19.23
C LYS A 123 17.63 -29.45 -19.17
N ASN A 124 18.44 -28.40 -19.05
CA ASN A 124 18.01 -27.01 -19.04
C ASN A 124 18.44 -26.38 -20.38
N PHE A 125 17.57 -25.57 -20.98
CA PHE A 125 17.83 -24.84 -22.21
C PHE A 125 17.35 -23.40 -22.02
N ALA A 126 18.27 -22.44 -22.04
CA ALA A 126 17.97 -21.01 -21.95
C ALA A 126 17.86 -20.38 -23.35
N ILE A 127 16.91 -19.47 -23.53
CA ILE A 127 16.81 -18.59 -24.70
C ILE A 127 16.64 -17.14 -24.27
N GLU A 128 17.24 -16.23 -25.04
CA GLU A 128 17.23 -14.79 -24.78
C GLU A 128 16.64 -14.04 -25.98
N PHE A 129 15.63 -13.22 -25.73
CA PHE A 129 15.05 -12.28 -26.70
C PHE A 129 14.18 -11.23 -25.98
N THR A 130 13.89 -10.11 -26.64
CA THR A 130 13.16 -8.98 -26.03
C THR A 130 11.76 -9.37 -25.56
N ALA A 131 11.43 -9.02 -24.31
CA ALA A 131 10.13 -9.28 -23.67
C ALA A 131 9.75 -10.77 -23.63
N ALA A 132 10.74 -11.64 -23.37
CA ALA A 132 10.54 -13.09 -23.30
C ALA A 132 9.55 -13.51 -22.21
N ALA A 133 9.61 -12.90 -21.02
CA ALA A 133 8.67 -13.20 -19.94
C ALA A 133 7.21 -12.89 -20.34
N ASP A 134 6.99 -11.73 -20.97
CA ASP A 134 5.65 -11.28 -21.37
C ASP A 134 5.04 -12.14 -22.49
N ILE A 135 5.82 -12.48 -23.54
CA ILE A 135 5.29 -13.29 -24.65
C ILE A 135 5.07 -14.75 -24.25
N THR A 136 5.89 -15.31 -23.34
CA THR A 136 5.77 -16.72 -22.94
C THR A 136 4.84 -16.92 -21.74
N GLY A 137 4.55 -15.86 -20.97
CA GLY A 137 3.80 -15.91 -19.72
C GLY A 137 4.58 -16.47 -18.52
N ILE A 138 5.91 -16.63 -18.65
CA ILE A 138 6.76 -17.27 -17.64
C ILE A 138 7.24 -16.22 -16.63
N ASN A 139 6.60 -16.17 -15.47
CA ASN A 139 6.81 -15.14 -14.43
C ASN A 139 7.46 -15.65 -13.12
N ILE A 140 7.98 -16.89 -13.09
CA ILE A 140 8.61 -17.50 -11.90
C ILE A 140 10.14 -17.49 -12.06
N SER A 141 10.89 -17.03 -11.04
CA SER A 141 12.37 -17.06 -11.08
C SER A 141 12.92 -18.48 -11.13
N ALA A 142 13.87 -18.72 -12.05
CA ALA A 142 14.58 -19.99 -12.22
C ALA A 142 15.48 -20.36 -11.02
N GLU A 143 15.83 -19.38 -10.17
CA GLU A 143 16.66 -19.60 -8.97
C GLU A 143 15.95 -20.47 -7.92
N SER A 144 14.62 -20.45 -7.91
CA SER A 144 13.77 -21.13 -6.91
C SER A 144 13.90 -22.66 -6.88
N TRP A 145 14.51 -23.28 -7.91
CA TRP A 145 14.66 -24.73 -8.05
C TRP A 145 16.09 -25.23 -8.32
N GLN A 146 17.12 -24.39 -8.15
CA GLN A 146 18.53 -24.79 -8.22
C GLN A 146 19.21 -25.04 -6.86
N ILE A 147 18.44 -25.03 -5.76
CA ILE A 147 18.99 -25.16 -4.40
C ILE A 147 19.52 -26.59 -4.16
N ASP A 148 20.80 -26.70 -3.78
CA ASP A 148 21.34 -27.90 -3.16
C ASP A 148 20.76 -28.06 -1.75
N TYR A 149 19.87 -29.03 -1.59
CA TYR A 149 19.21 -29.29 -0.31
C TYR A 149 20.05 -30.14 0.67
N THR A 150 21.25 -30.62 0.29
CA THR A 150 22.06 -31.52 1.13
C THR A 150 22.36 -30.91 2.50
N ALA A 151 22.89 -29.68 2.52
CA ALA A 151 23.16 -28.96 3.76
C ALA A 151 21.87 -28.67 4.56
N ARG A 152 20.74 -28.43 3.90
CA ARG A 152 19.45 -28.18 4.55
C ARG A 152 18.87 -29.44 5.19
N LEU A 153 18.98 -30.59 4.53
CA LEU A 153 18.54 -31.88 5.06
C LEU A 153 19.41 -32.31 6.26
N MET A 154 20.74 -32.22 6.15
CA MET A 154 21.64 -32.45 7.28
C MET A 154 21.36 -31.50 8.46
N SER A 155 21.05 -30.22 8.18
CA SER A 155 20.65 -29.26 9.22
C SER A 155 19.29 -29.61 9.83
N MET A 156 18.34 -30.14 9.06
CA MET A 156 17.04 -30.58 9.57
C MET A 156 17.18 -31.81 10.49
N ASP A 157 17.97 -32.81 10.09
CA ASP A 157 18.23 -34.00 10.91
C ASP A 157 18.98 -33.63 12.21
N LYS A 158 19.99 -32.75 12.13
CA LYS A 158 20.67 -32.24 13.33
C LYS A 158 19.73 -31.43 14.23
N ASN A 159 18.93 -30.52 13.66
CA ASN A 159 17.95 -29.76 14.44
C ASN A 159 16.91 -30.67 15.10
N GLN A 160 16.50 -31.78 14.47
CA GLN A 160 15.62 -32.77 15.10
C GLN A 160 16.30 -33.49 16.28
N ARG A 161 17.56 -33.93 16.13
CA ARG A 161 18.32 -34.58 17.21
C ARG A 161 18.59 -33.61 18.36
N ASP A 162 18.98 -32.38 18.08
CA ASP A 162 19.25 -31.35 19.09
C ASP A 162 17.95 -30.89 19.78
N MET A 163 16.82 -30.80 19.04
CA MET A 163 15.49 -30.58 19.63
C MET A 163 15.08 -31.74 20.55
N ALA A 164 15.35 -33.00 20.16
CA ALA A 164 15.11 -34.15 21.02
C ALA A 164 15.99 -34.15 22.29
N LYS A 165 17.28 -33.77 22.19
CA LYS A 165 18.17 -33.54 23.34
C LYS A 165 17.61 -32.44 24.26
N ASN A 166 17.10 -31.34 23.70
CA ASN A 166 16.54 -30.22 24.47
C ASN A 166 15.21 -30.58 25.16
N ILE A 167 14.38 -31.44 24.57
CA ILE A 167 13.08 -31.85 25.14
C ILE A 167 13.25 -32.97 26.18
N TYR A 168 14.08 -33.97 25.91
CA TYR A 168 14.19 -35.21 26.70
C TYR A 168 15.49 -35.32 27.52
N GLY A 169 16.34 -34.29 27.49
CA GLY A 169 17.67 -34.31 28.09
C GLY A 169 18.64 -35.26 27.38
N GLN A 170 19.81 -35.48 27.99
CA GLN A 170 20.84 -36.36 27.44
C GLN A 170 20.40 -37.84 27.39
N SER A 171 19.50 -38.25 28.28
CA SER A 171 18.92 -39.60 28.30
C SER A 171 17.57 -39.64 29.01
N THR A 172 16.57 -40.27 28.40
CA THR A 172 15.27 -40.61 29.02
C THR A 172 15.00 -42.11 28.84
N PHE A 173 14.58 -42.78 29.92
CA PHE A 173 14.28 -44.22 29.95
C PHE A 173 12.83 -44.46 30.35
N LEU A 174 12.09 -45.27 29.59
CA LEU A 174 10.73 -45.66 29.96
C LEU A 174 10.77 -46.86 30.92
N ASN A 175 10.36 -46.64 32.18
CA ASN A 175 10.39 -47.67 33.24
C ASN A 175 11.82 -48.26 33.42
N ASP A 176 11.92 -49.60 33.45
CA ASP A 176 13.18 -50.33 33.58
C ASP A 176 13.96 -50.49 32.25
N ALA A 177 13.60 -49.77 31.17
CA ALA A 177 14.34 -49.82 29.91
C ALA A 177 15.84 -49.47 30.10
N PHE A 178 16.72 -50.27 29.48
CA PHE A 178 18.18 -50.19 29.58
C PHE A 178 18.73 -50.29 31.02
N LYS A 179 17.94 -50.78 31.98
CA LYS A 179 18.41 -51.02 33.34
C LYS A 179 19.35 -52.23 33.39
N VAL A 180 20.51 -52.02 34.03
CA VAL A 180 21.49 -53.06 34.34
C VAL A 180 20.90 -54.03 35.38
N LYS A 181 20.89 -55.34 35.07
CA LYS A 181 20.45 -56.40 36.01
C LYS A 181 21.35 -57.64 35.92
N TYR A 182 21.38 -58.45 36.98
CA TYR A 182 22.02 -59.77 37.00
C TYR A 182 20.96 -60.86 37.11
N ALA A 183 21.03 -61.88 36.24
CA ALA A 183 20.13 -63.02 36.23
C ALA A 183 20.81 -64.23 35.58
N GLY A 184 20.57 -65.45 36.07
CA GLY A 184 21.09 -66.68 35.43
C GLY A 184 22.62 -66.66 35.19
N ASP A 185 23.38 -66.17 36.19
CA ASP A 185 24.83 -65.98 36.18
C ASP A 185 25.40 -65.05 35.07
N LYS A 186 24.58 -64.14 34.57
CA LYS A 186 24.92 -63.16 33.52
C LYS A 186 24.37 -61.77 33.82
N TYR A 187 25.00 -60.75 33.23
CA TYR A 187 24.50 -59.37 33.28
C TYR A 187 23.72 -59.04 32.01
N TYR A 188 22.67 -58.24 32.15
CA TYR A 188 21.82 -57.80 31.04
C TYR A 188 21.46 -56.31 31.12
N LEU A 189 21.28 -55.69 29.97
CA LEU A 189 20.47 -54.48 29.80
C LEU A 189 19.02 -54.89 29.56
N SER A 190 18.10 -54.30 30.30
CA SER A 190 16.69 -54.65 30.23
C SER A 190 16.00 -54.08 28.99
N ALA A 191 15.12 -54.89 28.36
CA ALA A 191 14.28 -54.48 27.23
C ALA A 191 13.43 -53.22 27.51
N GLY A 192 13.10 -52.48 26.46
CA GLY A 192 12.20 -51.31 26.52
C GLY A 192 12.65 -50.13 25.67
N LYS A 193 11.90 -49.01 25.79
CA LYS A 193 12.11 -47.81 24.98
C LYS A 193 12.92 -46.74 25.72
N SER A 194 13.79 -46.06 24.99
CA SER A 194 14.60 -44.96 25.52
C SER A 194 14.89 -43.91 24.45
N ILE A 195 15.24 -42.70 24.88
CA ILE A 195 15.84 -41.67 24.04
C ILE A 195 17.23 -41.42 24.60
N LEU A 196 18.27 -41.66 23.81
CA LEU A 196 19.68 -41.57 24.21
C LEU A 196 20.38 -40.60 23.24
N GLY A 197 20.95 -39.51 23.76
CA GLY A 197 21.64 -38.52 22.92
C GLY A 197 20.76 -37.92 21.80
N GLY A 198 19.45 -37.76 22.05
CA GLY A 198 18.47 -37.27 21.08
C GLY A 198 17.98 -38.32 20.06
N ILE A 199 18.43 -39.57 20.15
CA ILE A 199 18.05 -40.66 19.24
C ILE A 199 17.09 -41.62 19.95
N ASN A 200 16.01 -42.01 19.27
CA ASN A 200 15.02 -42.96 19.79
C ASN A 200 15.47 -44.42 19.60
N TYR A 201 15.37 -45.23 20.65
CA TYR A 201 15.67 -46.66 20.67
C TYR A 201 14.48 -47.45 21.22
N ASP A 202 14.20 -48.58 20.57
CA ASP A 202 13.21 -49.57 21.00
C ASP A 202 13.92 -50.92 21.10
N LEU A 203 14.25 -51.34 22.33
CA LEU A 203 15.01 -52.56 22.57
C LEU A 203 14.05 -53.74 22.83
N PRO A 204 13.87 -54.69 21.89
CA PRO A 204 12.77 -55.64 21.93
C PRO A 204 12.98 -56.82 22.91
N ALA A 205 14.22 -57.03 23.38
CA ALA A 205 14.59 -58.12 24.28
C ALA A 205 15.81 -57.70 25.13
N ASP A 206 16.02 -58.38 26.26
CA ASP A 206 17.17 -58.15 27.14
C ASP A 206 18.49 -58.44 26.40
N VAL A 207 19.47 -57.55 26.50
CA VAL A 207 20.80 -57.71 25.87
C VAL A 207 21.80 -58.17 26.89
N GLU A 208 22.41 -59.34 26.67
CA GLU A 208 23.50 -59.87 27.49
C GLU A 208 24.76 -59.00 27.34
N MET A 209 25.47 -58.77 28.45
CA MET A 209 26.71 -58.00 28.47
C MET A 209 27.75 -58.59 29.42
N VAL A 210 29.03 -58.34 29.13
CA VAL A 210 30.17 -58.95 29.83
C VAL A 210 31.11 -57.86 30.36
N PRO A 211 30.93 -57.37 31.61
CA PRO A 211 31.72 -56.26 32.15
C PRO A 211 33.19 -56.59 32.44
N GLY A 212 33.56 -57.88 32.53
CA GLY A 212 34.91 -58.28 32.90
C GLY A 212 35.19 -58.16 34.40
N GLY A 213 36.35 -57.60 34.77
CA GLY A 213 36.79 -57.49 36.16
C GLY A 213 36.13 -56.34 36.91
N LEU A 214 35.35 -56.64 37.96
CA LEU A 214 34.59 -55.66 38.75
C LEU A 214 35.47 -54.95 39.80
N PRO A 215 35.14 -53.70 40.20
CA PRO A 215 33.98 -52.90 39.78
C PRO A 215 34.12 -52.28 38.38
N GLN A 216 32.99 -52.05 37.70
CA GLN A 216 32.94 -51.39 36.39
C GLN A 216 31.77 -50.42 36.30
N THR A 217 31.99 -49.26 35.69
CA THR A 217 30.90 -48.34 35.30
C THR A 217 30.41 -48.69 33.90
N VAL A 218 29.09 -48.75 33.74
CA VAL A 218 28.42 -49.09 32.49
C VAL A 218 27.95 -47.82 31.78
N TRP A 219 28.29 -47.70 30.51
CA TRP A 219 27.92 -46.60 29.62
C TRP A 219 27.29 -47.15 28.34
N ILE A 220 26.49 -46.33 27.67
CA ILE A 220 26.05 -46.52 26.29
C ILE A 220 26.67 -45.44 25.42
N ASP A 221 27.30 -45.86 24.33
CA ASP A 221 27.63 -45.00 23.19
C ASP A 221 26.47 -45.06 22.20
N ALA A 222 25.80 -43.92 21.95
CA ALA A 222 24.60 -43.82 21.12
C ALA A 222 24.84 -42.93 19.89
N TYR A 223 24.60 -43.47 18.70
CA TYR A 223 24.96 -42.85 17.42
C TYR A 223 24.04 -43.28 16.26
N GLN A 224 24.23 -42.67 15.08
CA GLN A 224 23.49 -42.99 13.85
C GLN A 224 24.43 -43.16 12.67
N GLU A 225 24.26 -44.24 11.91
CA GLU A 225 25.01 -44.50 10.67
C GLU A 225 24.12 -44.32 9.43
N ALA A 226 24.71 -43.84 8.33
CA ALA A 226 24.03 -43.73 7.04
C ALA A 226 23.97 -45.07 6.30
N SER A 227 22.81 -45.37 5.72
CA SER A 227 22.54 -46.55 4.90
C SER A 227 21.75 -46.17 3.64
N MET A 228 21.70 -47.06 2.64
CA MET A 228 20.91 -46.87 1.41
C MET A 228 19.39 -46.75 1.65
N VAL A 229 18.92 -47.03 2.87
CA VAL A 229 17.52 -46.89 3.31
C VAL A 229 17.29 -45.71 4.27
N GLY A 230 18.30 -44.90 4.57
CA GLY A 230 18.24 -43.78 5.52
C GLY A 230 19.23 -43.92 6.69
N LEU A 231 19.04 -43.12 7.74
CA LEU A 231 19.82 -43.21 8.99
C LEU A 231 19.35 -44.39 9.85
N LEU A 232 20.31 -45.15 10.39
CA LEU A 232 20.06 -46.27 11.31
C LEU A 232 20.62 -45.93 12.70
N SER A 233 19.74 -45.94 13.72
CA SER A 233 20.13 -45.80 15.13
C SER A 233 20.90 -47.03 15.61
N LYS A 234 22.06 -46.81 16.23
CA LYS A 234 22.93 -47.84 16.79
C LYS A 234 23.45 -47.45 18.16
N PHE A 235 23.72 -48.45 18.98
CA PHE A 235 24.38 -48.22 20.26
C PHE A 235 25.35 -49.34 20.60
N ASP A 236 26.40 -49.01 21.33
CA ASP A 236 27.37 -49.94 21.89
C ASP A 236 27.45 -49.81 23.41
N VAL A 237 27.77 -50.92 24.09
CA VAL A 237 27.91 -50.96 25.56
C VAL A 237 29.39 -50.79 25.92
N VAL A 238 29.72 -49.73 26.65
CA VAL A 238 31.08 -49.38 27.03
C VAL A 238 31.27 -49.56 28.54
N PHE A 239 32.37 -50.21 28.94
CA PHE A 239 32.75 -50.41 30.33
C PHE A 239 34.05 -49.68 30.65
N ASN A 240 34.12 -49.06 31.83
CA ASN A 240 35.38 -48.49 32.33
C ASN A 240 35.50 -48.48 33.86
N ASP A 241 36.69 -48.12 34.32
CA ASP A 241 37.12 -48.06 35.73
C ASP A 241 36.46 -46.94 36.57
N GLY A 242 35.45 -46.25 36.04
CA GLY A 242 34.81 -45.10 36.68
C GLY A 242 35.34 -43.73 36.24
N THR A 243 36.32 -43.69 35.32
CA THR A 243 36.69 -42.46 34.61
C THR A 243 35.47 -41.85 33.90
N VAL A 244 35.32 -40.52 33.93
CA VAL A 244 34.25 -39.84 33.17
C VAL A 244 34.66 -39.77 31.71
N ILE A 245 33.80 -40.30 30.82
CA ILE A 245 33.91 -40.16 29.37
C ILE A 245 32.85 -39.17 28.86
N VAL A 246 33.08 -38.59 27.69
CA VAL A 246 32.28 -37.49 27.12
C VAL A 246 31.91 -37.77 25.67
N ASP A 247 30.85 -37.12 25.19
CA ASP A 247 30.43 -37.10 23.78
C ASP A 247 31.61 -36.78 22.85
N TYR A 248 31.69 -37.47 21.71
CA TYR A 248 32.76 -37.30 20.71
C TYR A 248 32.23 -37.38 19.29
N ILE A 249 33.08 -37.09 18.31
CA ILE A 249 32.78 -37.19 16.87
C ILE A 249 33.79 -38.15 16.25
N ASP A 250 33.32 -39.18 15.55
CA ASP A 250 34.14 -40.01 14.68
C ASP A 250 33.74 -39.80 13.21
N GLY A 251 34.70 -39.36 12.39
CA GLY A 251 34.45 -38.88 11.04
C GLY A 251 33.41 -37.75 10.99
N ALA A 252 32.18 -38.09 10.57
CA ALA A 252 31.04 -37.18 10.50
C ALA A 252 29.85 -37.62 11.40
N VAL A 253 30.05 -38.63 12.26
CA VAL A 253 29.03 -39.17 13.16
C VAL A 253 29.24 -38.63 14.57
N GLU A 254 28.18 -38.07 15.16
CA GLU A 254 28.18 -37.57 16.55
C GLU A 254 27.76 -38.69 17.51
N HIS A 255 28.66 -39.06 18.41
CA HIS A 255 28.51 -40.11 19.43
C HIS A 255 28.18 -39.48 20.79
N SER A 256 27.08 -39.91 21.41
CA SER A 256 26.69 -39.44 22.76
C SER A 256 26.85 -40.53 23.81
N LEU A 257 27.47 -40.18 24.95
CA LEU A 257 27.84 -41.13 26.00
C LEU A 257 26.91 -40.99 27.22
N ILE A 258 26.11 -42.04 27.46
CA ILE A 258 25.11 -42.07 28.53
C ILE A 258 25.56 -43.05 29.62
N ARG A 259 25.76 -42.55 30.84
CA ARG A 259 26.07 -43.39 32.01
C ARG A 259 24.82 -44.13 32.50
N LEU A 260 24.89 -45.46 32.61
CA LEU A 260 23.78 -46.28 33.12
C LEU A 260 23.91 -46.65 34.59
N GLY A 261 25.13 -46.82 35.11
CA GLY A 261 25.31 -47.27 36.50
C GLY A 261 26.69 -47.85 36.79
N VAL A 262 26.84 -48.47 37.95
CA VAL A 262 28.07 -49.15 38.39
C VAL A 262 27.74 -50.57 38.86
N ILE A 263 28.49 -51.55 38.38
CA ILE A 263 28.44 -52.93 38.85
C ILE A 263 29.60 -53.11 39.82
N ASN A 264 29.30 -53.22 41.12
CA ASN A 264 30.29 -53.55 42.15
C ASN A 264 30.39 -55.06 42.35
N SER A 265 29.26 -55.77 42.31
CA SER A 265 29.17 -57.23 42.36
C SER A 265 27.85 -57.73 41.77
N SER A 266 27.65 -59.05 41.68
CA SER A 266 26.39 -59.65 41.21
C SER A 266 25.18 -59.37 42.12
N ILE A 267 25.41 -58.91 43.35
CA ILE A 267 24.38 -58.52 44.32
C ILE A 267 24.37 -57.00 44.62
N ASP A 268 25.29 -56.24 44.03
CA ASP A 268 25.42 -54.80 44.22
C ASP A 268 25.64 -54.10 42.88
N ILE A 269 24.51 -53.67 42.30
CA ILE A 269 24.41 -52.92 41.05
C ILE A 269 23.75 -51.59 41.39
N ILE A 270 24.50 -50.51 41.25
CA ILE A 270 24.04 -49.15 41.47
C ILE A 270 23.46 -48.61 40.15
N ASP A 271 22.14 -48.45 40.09
CA ASP A 271 21.47 -47.76 38.98
C ASP A 271 21.88 -46.29 38.98
N GLY A 272 22.48 -45.84 37.88
CA GLY A 272 22.97 -44.48 37.66
C GLY A 272 22.12 -43.69 36.66
N ARG A 273 21.04 -44.27 36.14
CA ARG A 273 20.11 -43.60 35.22
C ARG A 273 19.37 -42.48 35.96
N GLY A 274 19.23 -41.32 35.34
CA GLY A 274 18.32 -40.28 35.82
C GLY A 274 16.86 -40.72 35.60
N ILE A 275 16.14 -41.04 36.68
CA ILE A 275 14.74 -41.48 36.59
C ILE A 275 13.80 -40.28 36.71
N VAL A 276 12.97 -40.04 35.68
CA VAL A 276 11.84 -39.11 35.76
C VAL A 276 10.65 -39.84 36.38
N CYS A 277 10.50 -39.76 37.71
CA CYS A 277 9.34 -40.25 38.45
C CYS A 277 8.25 -39.16 38.61
N SER A 278 7.64 -38.77 37.49
CA SER A 278 6.31 -38.15 37.44
C SER A 278 5.82 -38.23 36.00
N ASP A 279 4.50 -38.25 35.79
CA ASP A 279 3.89 -38.67 34.53
C ASP A 279 4.44 -37.92 33.30
N LEU A 280 4.58 -38.67 32.20
CA LEU A 280 4.61 -38.11 30.84
C LEU A 280 3.22 -37.58 30.45
N SER A 281 2.68 -36.65 31.24
CA SER A 281 1.91 -35.58 30.61
C SER A 281 2.90 -34.89 29.66
N LEU A 282 2.60 -34.91 28.37
CA LEU A 282 3.19 -33.95 27.43
C LEU A 282 3.22 -32.60 28.15
N ILE A 283 4.37 -31.91 28.10
CA ILE A 283 4.32 -30.45 28.24
C ILE A 283 3.41 -30.04 27.10
N SER A 284 2.14 -29.76 27.43
CA SER A 284 1.20 -29.15 26.51
C SER A 284 1.94 -27.98 25.91
N SER A 285 2.06 -27.97 24.58
CA SER A 285 2.72 -26.88 23.87
C SER A 285 2.31 -25.56 24.50
N ASN A 286 3.27 -24.68 24.80
CA ASN A 286 2.99 -23.32 25.29
C ASN A 286 2.39 -22.47 24.15
N VAL A 287 1.39 -23.02 23.48
CA VAL A 287 0.84 -22.64 22.19
C VAL A 287 -0.65 -22.90 22.33
N PHE A 288 -1.42 -21.83 22.48
CA PHE A 288 -2.83 -21.84 22.86
C PHE A 288 -3.69 -21.32 21.72
N ASN A 289 -5.00 -21.54 21.75
CA ASN A 289 -5.90 -21.03 20.70
C ASN A 289 -6.39 -19.59 21.00
N GLY A 290 -6.26 -19.16 22.26
CA GLY A 290 -6.62 -17.82 22.75
C GLY A 290 -5.85 -17.41 24.01
N VAL A 291 -5.79 -16.11 24.27
CA VAL A 291 -5.25 -15.47 25.48
C VAL A 291 -5.94 -16.04 26.72
N SER A 292 -7.26 -16.18 26.72
CA SER A 292 -8.05 -16.72 27.85
C SER A 292 -7.66 -18.17 28.21
N GLU A 293 -7.33 -19.00 27.22
CA GLU A 293 -6.84 -20.38 27.41
C GLU A 293 -5.44 -20.37 28.05
N ALA A 294 -4.54 -19.51 27.56
CA ALA A 294 -3.19 -19.33 28.10
C ALA A 294 -3.20 -18.81 29.54
N VAL A 295 -4.02 -17.78 29.86
CA VAL A 295 -4.15 -17.28 31.23
C VAL A 295 -4.73 -18.35 32.13
N SER A 296 -5.81 -19.04 31.73
CA SER A 296 -6.39 -20.17 32.49
C SER A 296 -5.34 -21.23 32.82
N PHE A 297 -4.45 -21.56 31.87
CA PHE A 297 -3.34 -22.48 32.09
C PHE A 297 -2.32 -21.96 33.10
N VAL A 298 -1.91 -20.68 33.03
CA VAL A 298 -0.97 -20.08 33.99
C VAL A 298 -1.58 -20.00 35.39
N THR A 299 -2.81 -19.50 35.52
CA THR A 299 -3.53 -19.38 36.80
C THR A 299 -3.72 -20.75 37.48
N ALA A 300 -3.94 -21.82 36.70
CA ALA A 300 -4.02 -23.19 37.21
C ALA A 300 -2.66 -23.81 37.57
N ASN A 301 -1.54 -23.19 37.19
CA ASN A 301 -0.18 -23.71 37.39
C ASN A 301 0.77 -22.68 38.06
N PRO A 302 0.42 -22.06 39.20
CA PRO A 302 1.19 -20.95 39.78
C PRO A 302 2.63 -21.35 40.14
N ASP A 303 2.87 -22.60 40.58
CA ASP A 303 4.22 -23.10 40.89
C ASP A 303 5.13 -23.18 39.66
N ARG A 304 4.57 -23.24 38.43
CA ARG A 304 5.32 -23.26 37.17
C ARG A 304 5.76 -21.87 36.71
N TYR A 305 5.12 -20.82 37.24
CA TYR A 305 5.23 -19.40 36.84
C TYR A 305 5.31 -18.50 38.08
N LYS A 306 6.46 -18.56 38.80
CA LYS A 306 6.64 -17.88 40.08
C LYS A 306 6.52 -16.35 39.95
N GLY A 307 5.87 -15.74 40.94
CA GLY A 307 5.52 -14.31 40.96
C GLY A 307 4.08 -14.02 40.51
N GLY A 308 3.46 -14.96 39.79
CA GLY A 308 2.18 -14.83 39.07
C GLY A 308 1.03 -14.10 39.77
N PHE A 309 0.54 -13.05 39.10
CA PHE A 309 -0.80 -12.50 39.21
C PHE A 309 -1.40 -12.35 37.81
N THR A 310 -2.63 -12.81 37.61
CA THR A 310 -3.34 -12.71 36.34
C THR A 310 -4.65 -11.96 36.55
N ASN A 311 -4.73 -10.74 36.03
CA ASN A 311 -5.99 -10.01 35.92
C ASN A 311 -6.77 -10.50 34.70
N SER A 312 -8.09 -10.58 34.88
CA SER A 312 -9.07 -10.68 33.82
C SER A 312 -9.55 -9.25 33.52
N PHE A 313 -9.79 -8.89 32.27
CA PHE A 313 -10.38 -7.60 31.92
C PHE A 313 -11.86 -7.55 32.39
N TYR A 314 -12.54 -8.71 32.39
CA TYR A 314 -13.87 -8.89 32.97
C TYR A 314 -13.81 -9.59 34.33
N THR A 315 -14.75 -9.28 35.20
CA THR A 315 -15.08 -10.09 36.37
C THR A 315 -15.56 -11.50 35.98
N LYS A 316 -15.66 -12.40 36.95
CA LYS A 316 -16.15 -13.76 36.73
C LYS A 316 -17.62 -13.74 36.30
N GLU A 317 -18.39 -12.87 36.93
CA GLU A 317 -19.81 -12.63 36.68
C GLU A 317 -20.04 -12.12 35.24
N GLU A 318 -19.28 -11.11 34.80
CA GLU A 318 -19.36 -10.60 33.42
C GLU A 318 -18.97 -11.65 32.37
N CYS A 319 -17.98 -12.49 32.66
CA CYS A 319 -17.64 -13.62 31.77
C CYS A 319 -18.79 -14.63 31.65
N ASP A 320 -19.46 -14.93 32.76
CA ASP A 320 -20.60 -15.87 32.80
C ASP A 320 -21.84 -15.29 32.10
N GLU A 321 -22.07 -13.98 32.16
CA GLU A 321 -23.10 -13.27 31.39
C GLU A 321 -22.80 -13.23 29.88
N LEU A 322 -21.53 -13.01 29.51
CA LEU A 322 -21.08 -12.97 28.11
C LEU A 322 -20.84 -14.37 27.49
N GLY A 323 -20.94 -15.44 28.27
CA GLY A 323 -20.73 -16.82 27.81
C GLY A 323 -19.28 -17.16 27.44
N ILE A 324 -18.30 -16.47 28.04
CA ILE A 324 -16.86 -16.61 27.75
C ILE A 324 -16.09 -17.20 28.93
N SER A 325 -14.91 -17.77 28.66
CA SER A 325 -14.09 -18.39 29.71
C SER A 325 -13.36 -17.34 30.53
N PHE A 326 -13.67 -17.27 31.83
CA PHE A 326 -12.88 -16.53 32.82
C PHE A 326 -11.60 -17.31 33.19
N PRO A 327 -10.43 -16.66 33.33
CA PRO A 327 -10.16 -15.25 33.03
C PRO A 327 -10.09 -14.95 31.53
N ASP A 328 -10.68 -13.84 31.08
CA ASP A 328 -10.86 -13.55 29.64
C ASP A 328 -9.57 -13.14 28.92
N GLY A 329 -8.53 -12.72 29.66
CA GLY A 329 -7.20 -12.45 29.10
C GLY A 329 -6.52 -11.13 29.48
N GLY A 330 -6.99 -10.43 30.52
CA GLY A 330 -6.57 -9.08 30.93
C GLY A 330 -5.13 -8.84 31.40
N CYS A 331 -4.12 -9.48 30.79
CA CYS A 331 -2.71 -9.37 31.18
C CYS A 331 -1.71 -9.46 30.00
N ALA A 332 -1.89 -8.64 28.96
CA ALA A 332 -0.84 -8.45 27.95
C ALA A 332 0.45 -7.77 28.48
N ALA A 333 0.53 -7.44 29.78
CA ALA A 333 1.60 -6.62 30.36
C ALA A 333 2.26 -7.14 31.66
N TYR A 334 1.92 -8.33 32.19
CA TYR A 334 2.44 -8.79 33.51
C TYR A 334 2.48 -10.33 33.71
N ILE A 335 3.60 -11.04 33.45
CA ILE A 335 3.89 -12.37 34.08
C ILE A 335 5.40 -12.78 34.36
N PHE A 336 6.40 -11.95 34.73
CA PHE A 336 6.65 -11.35 36.07
C PHE A 336 8.16 -11.12 36.36
N GLY A 337 8.48 -10.22 37.29
CA GLY A 337 9.43 -10.48 38.39
C GLY A 337 10.94 -10.62 38.10
N ASP A 338 11.61 -9.47 37.92
CA ASP A 338 12.94 -9.09 38.41
C ASP A 338 14.21 -10.01 38.33
N ASP A 339 14.23 -11.25 37.81
CA ASP A 339 15.50 -12.03 37.79
C ASP A 339 15.81 -13.08 36.68
N LEU A 340 14.94 -13.44 35.71
CA LEU A 340 15.26 -14.55 34.76
C LEU A 340 14.74 -14.45 33.29
N GLY A 341 15.20 -13.45 32.50
CA GLY A 341 15.09 -13.53 31.03
C GLY A 341 15.36 -12.22 30.27
N ILE A 342 15.76 -12.35 29.00
CA ILE A 342 15.62 -11.28 27.99
C ILE A 342 14.30 -11.56 27.27
N HIS A 343 13.43 -10.55 27.16
CA HIS A 343 12.18 -10.60 26.41
C HIS A 343 12.44 -10.97 24.95
N ASP A 344 11.74 -11.98 24.41
CA ASP A 344 11.60 -12.13 22.95
C ASP A 344 10.32 -11.41 22.51
N SER A 345 10.43 -10.48 21.57
CA SER A 345 9.31 -9.69 21.04
C SER A 345 8.49 -10.51 20.04
N HIS A 346 8.07 -11.71 20.45
CA HIS A 346 7.34 -12.72 19.66
C HIS A 346 6.39 -13.57 20.52
N SER A 347 6.09 -13.15 21.75
CA SER A 347 5.35 -13.93 22.74
C SER A 347 4.18 -13.10 23.30
N ILE A 348 3.08 -13.76 23.62
CA ILE A 348 1.83 -13.08 24.09
C ILE A 348 1.90 -12.76 25.58
N PHE A 349 2.75 -13.50 26.28
CA PHE A 349 3.04 -13.32 27.69
C PHE A 349 4.54 -13.52 27.88
N ASP A 350 5.20 -12.55 28.50
CA ASP A 350 6.49 -12.78 29.13
C ASP A 350 6.27 -13.67 30.35
N ALA A 351 7.00 -14.78 30.41
CA ALA A 351 7.06 -15.71 31.53
C ALA A 351 8.51 -16.19 31.73
N GLY A 352 9.46 -15.26 31.53
CA GLY A 352 10.89 -15.51 31.46
C GLY A 352 11.23 -16.48 30.32
N ARG A 353 12.05 -17.50 30.62
CA ARG A 353 12.45 -18.54 29.62
C ARG A 353 11.30 -19.44 29.11
N LYS A 354 10.04 -19.22 29.53
CA LYS A 354 8.87 -20.06 29.17
C LYS A 354 7.81 -19.26 28.40
N GLN A 355 8.15 -18.88 27.18
CA GLN A 355 7.28 -18.15 26.25
C GLN A 355 5.93 -18.87 26.02
N LEU A 356 4.85 -18.09 25.92
CA LEU A 356 3.51 -18.55 25.50
C LEU A 356 3.12 -17.88 24.17
N LYS A 357 2.65 -18.65 23.19
CA LYS A 357 2.34 -18.20 21.81
C LYS A 357 0.93 -18.63 21.39
N LEU A 358 0.41 -18.09 20.29
CA LEU A 358 -0.86 -18.56 19.69
C LEU A 358 -0.59 -19.67 18.68
N ASN A 359 -1.51 -20.64 18.60
CA ASN A 359 -1.50 -21.75 17.64
C ASN A 359 -2.08 -21.30 16.30
N THR A 360 -1.50 -20.29 15.65
CA THR A 360 -2.07 -19.80 14.40
C THR A 360 -1.05 -19.16 13.46
N ASN A 361 -1.32 -19.35 12.16
CA ASN A 361 -0.69 -18.60 11.06
C ASN A 361 -1.58 -17.42 10.59
N SER A 362 -2.78 -17.26 11.17
CA SER A 362 -3.78 -16.24 10.84
C SER A 362 -4.43 -15.72 12.12
N LEU A 363 -4.19 -14.47 12.49
CA LEU A 363 -4.66 -13.93 13.76
C LEU A 363 -6.12 -13.49 13.69
N ASP A 364 -6.86 -13.66 14.78
CA ASP A 364 -8.23 -13.14 14.94
C ASP A 364 -8.36 -12.41 16.28
N VAL A 365 -9.02 -11.25 16.29
CA VAL A 365 -9.14 -10.44 17.52
C VAL A 365 -9.87 -11.17 18.66
N ARG A 366 -10.74 -12.14 18.36
CA ARG A 366 -11.43 -12.98 19.37
C ARG A 366 -10.43 -13.78 20.20
N GLN A 367 -9.25 -14.08 19.66
CA GLN A 367 -8.18 -14.75 20.40
C GLN A 367 -7.66 -13.89 21.56
N PHE A 368 -7.85 -12.57 21.51
CA PHE A 368 -7.50 -11.60 22.56
C PHE A 368 -8.70 -11.23 23.45
N GLY A 369 -9.76 -12.03 23.42
CA GLY A 369 -10.98 -11.80 24.22
C GLY A 369 -11.93 -10.75 23.64
N VAL A 370 -11.72 -10.28 22.40
CA VAL A 370 -12.68 -9.37 21.75
C VAL A 370 -14.00 -10.09 21.52
N ASN A 371 -15.09 -9.51 22.02
CA ASN A 371 -16.42 -10.11 21.92
C ASN A 371 -17.51 -9.08 21.56
N ASP A 372 -18.62 -9.62 21.07
CA ASP A 372 -19.84 -8.91 20.71
C ASP A 372 -20.58 -8.40 21.96
N GLY A 373 -21.32 -7.30 21.83
CA GLY A 373 -22.07 -6.68 22.95
C GLY A 373 -21.21 -6.02 24.05
N VAL A 374 -19.89 -6.12 23.97
CA VAL A 374 -18.93 -5.49 24.89
C VAL A 374 -18.82 -4.00 24.61
N ILE A 375 -18.85 -3.17 25.65
CA ILE A 375 -18.80 -1.71 25.56
C ILE A 375 -17.41 -1.13 25.26
N ASP A 376 -16.32 -1.87 25.53
CA ASP A 376 -14.95 -1.46 25.16
C ASP A 376 -14.06 -2.68 24.87
N ASN A 377 -13.58 -2.77 23.63
CA ASN A 377 -12.63 -3.80 23.20
C ASN A 377 -11.24 -3.24 22.86
N THR A 378 -10.99 -1.95 23.11
CA THR A 378 -9.86 -1.22 22.53
C THR A 378 -8.52 -1.90 22.79
N GLU A 379 -8.15 -2.09 24.05
CA GLU A 379 -6.85 -2.64 24.45
C GLU A 379 -6.60 -4.03 23.84
N ARG A 380 -7.66 -4.82 23.67
CA ARG A 380 -7.60 -6.17 23.10
C ARG A 380 -7.31 -6.15 21.59
N VAL A 381 -7.91 -5.21 20.85
CA VAL A 381 -7.63 -5.02 19.42
C VAL A 381 -6.19 -4.52 19.21
N LEU A 382 -5.71 -3.64 20.08
CA LEU A 382 -4.34 -3.14 20.02
C LEU A 382 -3.31 -4.24 20.35
N ALA A 383 -3.54 -5.02 21.40
CA ALA A 383 -2.71 -6.18 21.72
C ALA A 383 -2.65 -7.20 20.57
N ALA A 384 -3.76 -7.41 19.85
CA ALA A 384 -3.78 -8.23 18.64
C ALA A 384 -2.90 -7.65 17.52
N ALA A 385 -2.94 -6.33 17.31
CA ALA A 385 -2.11 -5.64 16.31
C ALA A 385 -0.61 -5.69 16.66
N ASP A 386 -0.26 -5.49 17.93
CA ASP A 386 1.10 -5.55 18.43
C ASP A 386 1.69 -6.96 18.27
N TYR A 387 0.96 -7.99 18.73
CA TYR A 387 1.38 -9.39 18.56
C TYR A 387 1.51 -9.79 17.09
N ALA A 388 0.59 -9.34 16.23
CA ALA A 388 0.64 -9.61 14.79
C ALA A 388 1.91 -9.01 14.14
N TYR A 389 2.23 -7.74 14.42
CA TYR A 389 3.44 -7.10 13.90
C TYR A 389 4.73 -7.79 14.38
N GLU A 390 4.78 -8.13 15.67
CA GLU A 390 5.87 -8.90 16.27
C GLU A 390 6.10 -10.25 15.59
N ASN A 391 5.01 -10.96 15.25
CA ASN A 391 5.05 -12.29 14.63
C ASN A 391 4.99 -12.25 13.09
N LYS A 392 5.14 -11.07 12.49
CA LYS A 392 5.11 -10.85 11.02
C LYS A 392 3.81 -11.29 10.34
N ILE A 393 2.72 -11.29 11.09
CA ILE A 393 1.36 -11.53 10.60
C ILE A 393 0.81 -10.20 10.07
N ARG A 394 0.57 -10.10 8.75
CA ARG A 394 0.06 -8.87 8.11
C ARG A 394 -1.44 -8.66 8.28
N ILE A 395 -2.21 -9.72 8.49
CA ILE A 395 -3.69 -9.68 8.50
C ILE A 395 -4.22 -10.12 9.87
N VAL A 396 -5.11 -9.30 10.42
CA VAL A 396 -5.84 -9.60 11.66
C VAL A 396 -7.33 -9.64 11.35
N THR A 397 -7.96 -10.79 11.60
CA THR A 397 -9.39 -11.01 11.29
C THR A 397 -10.30 -10.32 12.30
N VAL A 398 -11.32 -9.62 11.80
CA VAL A 398 -12.37 -8.95 12.58
C VAL A 398 -13.74 -9.23 11.93
N ASP A 399 -14.38 -10.31 12.35
CA ASP A 399 -15.65 -10.79 11.76
C ASP A 399 -16.92 -10.15 12.31
N LYS A 400 -16.82 -9.37 13.40
CA LYS A 400 -17.95 -8.76 14.09
C LYS A 400 -17.75 -7.28 14.34
N ASP A 401 -18.83 -6.55 14.57
CA ASP A 401 -18.77 -5.18 15.06
C ASP A 401 -18.04 -5.14 16.41
N VAL A 402 -17.10 -4.19 16.57
CA VAL A 402 -16.27 -4.02 17.75
C VAL A 402 -16.40 -2.60 18.25
N VAL A 403 -16.84 -2.43 19.50
CA VAL A 403 -16.88 -1.12 20.15
C VAL A 403 -15.47 -0.71 20.60
N ILE A 404 -15.06 0.45 20.12
CA ILE A 404 -13.81 1.17 20.43
C ILE A 404 -14.21 2.45 21.14
N ASN A 405 -13.53 2.78 22.24
CA ASN A 405 -13.74 4.02 22.98
C ASN A 405 -12.47 4.86 23.04
N GLU A 406 -12.66 6.15 23.30
CA GLU A 406 -11.58 7.06 23.65
C GLU A 406 -10.85 6.58 24.91
N THR A 407 -9.56 6.32 24.76
CA THR A 407 -8.71 5.73 25.80
C THR A 407 -7.32 6.37 25.78
N ASN A 408 -6.51 6.02 26.78
CA ASN A 408 -5.26 6.69 27.15
C ASN A 408 -4.35 7.06 25.94
N PRO A 409 -3.85 8.31 25.81
CA PRO A 409 -2.90 8.71 24.77
C PRO A 409 -1.66 7.82 24.62
N SER A 410 -1.27 7.07 25.65
CA SER A 410 -0.22 6.04 25.54
C SER A 410 -0.51 4.99 24.47
N TYR A 411 -1.78 4.71 24.17
CA TYR A 411 -2.19 3.72 23.20
C TYR A 411 -1.94 4.16 21.76
N LEU A 412 -1.63 5.43 21.47
CA LEU A 412 -1.26 5.87 20.11
C LEU A 412 0.08 5.30 19.61
N ASN A 413 0.91 4.76 20.52
CA ASN A 413 2.19 4.10 20.23
C ASN A 413 2.04 2.60 19.85
N ASN A 414 0.82 2.13 19.58
CA ASN A 414 0.52 0.77 19.11
C ASN A 414 0.95 0.51 17.66
N ASN A 415 0.86 -0.75 17.21
CA ASN A 415 1.16 -1.20 15.84
C ASN A 415 -0.05 -1.28 14.89
N ARG A 416 -1.15 -0.55 15.12
CA ARG A 416 -2.35 -0.54 14.24
C ARG A 416 -2.06 -0.22 12.77
N GLY A 417 -0.99 0.54 12.50
CA GLY A 417 -0.53 0.87 11.16
C GLY A 417 0.26 -0.25 10.48
N ASN A 418 0.79 -1.18 11.26
CA ASN A 418 1.64 -2.27 10.80
C ASN A 418 0.89 -3.57 10.48
N VAL A 419 -0.45 -3.53 10.57
CA VAL A 419 -1.38 -4.64 10.29
C VAL A 419 -2.55 -4.17 9.43
N ILE A 420 -3.21 -5.12 8.77
CA ILE A 420 -4.43 -4.90 8.00
C ILE A 420 -5.57 -5.66 8.70
N PHE A 421 -6.55 -4.93 9.23
CA PHE A 421 -7.76 -5.53 9.79
C PHE A 421 -8.68 -5.94 8.64
N VAL A 422 -9.09 -7.21 8.59
CA VAL A 422 -9.91 -7.75 7.49
C VAL A 422 -11.09 -8.55 8.05
N GLY A 423 -12.27 -8.43 7.46
CA GLY A 423 -13.42 -9.26 7.85
C GLY A 423 -14.76 -8.62 7.54
N ASN A 424 -15.81 -9.11 8.20
CA ASN A 424 -17.19 -8.62 8.04
C ASN A 424 -17.61 -7.62 9.14
N GLY A 425 -16.75 -7.39 10.13
CA GLY A 425 -16.98 -6.46 11.22
C GLY A 425 -16.70 -5.00 10.86
N LYS A 426 -16.86 -4.12 11.85
CA LYS A 426 -16.40 -2.73 11.81
C LYS A 426 -15.99 -2.26 13.21
N PHE A 427 -15.14 -1.26 13.28
CA PHE A 427 -14.88 -0.53 14.52
C PHE A 427 -15.93 0.58 14.68
N SER A 428 -16.42 0.82 15.90
CA SER A 428 -17.43 1.88 16.15
C SER A 428 -16.91 3.30 15.93
N ASP A 429 -15.60 3.52 16.12
CA ASP A 429 -14.97 4.81 15.91
C ASP A 429 -13.58 4.66 15.27
N VAL A 430 -13.42 5.29 14.10
CA VAL A 430 -12.17 5.42 13.35
C VAL A 430 -11.95 6.85 12.84
N VAL A 431 -12.71 7.82 13.37
CA VAL A 431 -12.80 9.19 12.82
C VAL A 431 -12.55 10.29 13.85
N THR A 432 -12.82 10.07 15.13
CA THR A 432 -12.61 11.10 16.17
C THR A 432 -11.13 11.42 16.37
N GLU A 433 -10.85 12.55 17.03
CA GLU A 433 -9.47 12.99 17.30
C GLU A 433 -8.72 12.04 18.26
N ASN A 434 -9.44 11.46 19.22
CA ASN A 434 -8.89 10.55 20.23
C ASN A 434 -9.03 9.07 19.87
N SER A 435 -9.61 8.72 18.71
CA SER A 435 -9.80 7.31 18.35
C SER A 435 -8.45 6.58 18.26
N PRO A 436 -8.24 5.52 19.06
CA PRO A 436 -7.03 4.71 19.02
C PRO A 436 -6.93 3.88 17.75
N LEU A 437 -8.03 3.75 16.98
CA LEU A 437 -8.08 3.18 15.63
C LEU A 437 -8.41 4.23 14.56
N TYR A 438 -8.16 5.51 14.83
CA TYR A 438 -8.30 6.58 13.85
C TYR A 438 -7.62 6.19 12.54
N ARG A 439 -8.38 6.26 11.43
CA ARG A 439 -7.94 5.95 10.06
C ARG A 439 -7.55 4.47 9.83
N ARG A 440 -8.00 3.55 10.69
CA ARG A 440 -7.86 2.09 10.51
C ARG A 440 -9.19 1.37 10.66
N GLN A 441 -9.98 1.32 9.57
CA GLN A 441 -11.19 0.50 9.48
C GLN A 441 -10.89 -1.00 9.27
N VAL A 442 -11.87 -1.84 9.59
CA VAL A 442 -11.93 -3.23 9.11
C VAL A 442 -12.22 -3.20 7.61
N ILE A 443 -11.41 -3.89 6.82
CA ILE A 443 -11.52 -3.97 5.37
C ILE A 443 -12.34 -5.21 4.99
N PRO A 444 -13.43 -5.09 4.21
CA PRO A 444 -14.13 -6.25 3.67
C PRO A 444 -13.22 -7.12 2.81
N VAL A 445 -13.35 -8.45 2.91
CA VAL A 445 -12.62 -9.40 2.03
C VAL A 445 -12.89 -9.20 0.54
N SER A 446 -14.00 -8.54 0.21
CA SER A 446 -14.41 -8.16 -1.15
C SER A 446 -13.93 -6.78 -1.59
N ALA A 447 -13.19 -6.03 -0.75
CA ALA A 447 -12.68 -4.71 -1.10
C ALA A 447 -11.69 -4.80 -2.28
N PRO A 448 -11.77 -3.90 -3.27
CA PRO A 448 -10.91 -3.94 -4.44
C PRO A 448 -9.46 -3.58 -4.09
N SER A 449 -8.51 -4.02 -4.92
CA SER A 449 -7.11 -3.62 -4.85
C SER A 449 -6.92 -2.11 -5.07
N PRO A 450 -5.83 -1.49 -4.58
CA PRO A 450 -5.63 -0.05 -4.57
C PRO A 450 -5.11 0.47 -5.92
N ASN A 451 -5.86 0.21 -6.99
CA ASN A 451 -5.50 0.64 -8.34
C ASN A 451 -5.56 2.18 -8.44
N PRO A 452 -4.45 2.86 -8.78
CA PRO A 452 -4.42 4.31 -8.93
C PRO A 452 -5.46 4.80 -9.95
N LYS A 453 -6.08 5.94 -9.66
CA LYS A 453 -7.07 6.55 -10.56
C LYS A 453 -6.38 7.46 -11.57
N LYS A 454 -6.95 7.57 -12.76
CA LYS A 454 -6.51 8.56 -13.76
C LYS A 454 -6.84 9.97 -13.28
N ASP A 455 -5.83 10.83 -13.27
CA ASP A 455 -6.00 12.25 -12.99
C ASP A 455 -6.59 12.97 -14.21
N LYS A 456 -7.19 14.14 -13.95
CA LYS A 456 -7.85 14.96 -14.97
C LYS A 456 -6.94 16.11 -15.40
N ASN A 457 -7.14 16.59 -16.62
CA ASN A 457 -6.49 17.80 -17.16
C ASN A 457 -4.95 17.75 -17.20
N LEU A 458 -4.33 16.58 -17.38
CA LEU A 458 -2.86 16.45 -17.42
C LEU A 458 -2.23 16.99 -18.72
N ASP A 459 -2.89 16.85 -19.87
CA ASP A 459 -2.33 17.25 -21.16
C ASP A 459 -2.11 18.78 -21.24
N LEU A 460 -0.94 19.20 -21.73
CA LEU A 460 -0.45 20.57 -21.77
C LEU A 460 -0.23 21.08 -23.18
N SER A 461 -0.44 22.39 -23.37
CA SER A 461 0.12 23.17 -24.48
C SER A 461 1.06 24.20 -23.90
N LEU A 462 2.30 24.26 -24.38
CA LEU A 462 3.31 25.18 -23.84
C LEU A 462 2.93 26.63 -24.15
N LYS A 463 2.99 27.50 -23.13
CA LYS A 463 2.72 28.94 -23.31
C LYS A 463 3.84 29.67 -24.08
N MET A 464 5.03 29.07 -24.22
CA MET A 464 6.16 29.55 -25.02
C MET A 464 6.92 28.38 -25.67
N ASN A 465 7.62 28.65 -26.79
CA ASN A 465 8.38 27.64 -27.51
C ASN A 465 9.66 27.21 -26.75
N PRO A 466 10.07 25.93 -26.83
CA PRO A 466 11.31 25.46 -26.21
C PRO A 466 12.58 26.09 -26.78
N ASP A 467 13.44 26.63 -25.91
CA ASP A 467 14.79 27.09 -26.27
C ASP A 467 15.59 25.92 -26.90
N ASN A 468 16.01 26.07 -28.16
CA ASN A 468 16.71 25.03 -28.93
C ASN A 468 15.99 23.65 -28.96
N GLY A 469 14.67 23.61 -28.73
CA GLY A 469 13.90 22.36 -28.66
C GLY A 469 13.87 21.69 -27.28
N VAL A 470 14.50 22.26 -26.24
CA VAL A 470 14.62 21.62 -24.92
C VAL A 470 13.57 22.17 -23.93
N ILE A 471 12.71 21.28 -23.43
CA ILE A 471 11.66 21.60 -22.45
C ILE A 471 12.25 21.59 -21.04
N ARG A 472 12.60 22.76 -20.52
CA ARG A 472 12.92 22.96 -19.09
C ARG A 472 11.70 22.77 -18.18
N VAL A 473 11.81 21.83 -17.24
CA VAL A 473 10.82 21.51 -16.20
C VAL A 473 11.45 21.72 -14.82
N VAL A 474 10.88 22.61 -14.02
CA VAL A 474 11.39 22.95 -12.67
C VAL A 474 10.51 22.35 -11.58
N PHE A 475 11.13 21.63 -10.65
CA PHE A 475 10.48 21.17 -9.42
C PHE A 475 10.68 22.16 -8.28
N ILE A 476 9.59 22.62 -7.66
CA ILE A 476 9.64 23.38 -6.40
C ILE A 476 8.73 22.72 -5.35
N GLY A 477 9.24 22.60 -4.13
CA GLY A 477 8.58 21.79 -3.11
C GLY A 477 9.41 21.55 -1.86
N ASP A 478 8.92 20.64 -1.03
CA ASP A 478 9.52 20.24 0.24
C ASP A 478 10.55 19.08 0.11
N SER A 479 10.89 18.42 1.22
CA SER A 479 11.88 17.33 1.24
C SER A 479 11.49 16.14 0.36
N LEU A 480 10.19 15.81 0.23
CA LEU A 480 9.70 14.76 -0.66
C LEU A 480 9.89 15.07 -2.15
N SER A 481 10.18 16.33 -2.48
CA SER A 481 10.40 16.80 -3.85
C SER A 481 11.89 16.95 -4.17
N THR A 482 12.80 16.70 -3.21
CA THR A 482 14.25 16.66 -3.43
C THR A 482 14.69 15.33 -4.06
N SER A 483 15.93 15.27 -4.57
CA SER A 483 16.52 14.05 -5.15
C SER A 483 16.96 13.01 -4.13
N ASN A 484 17.04 13.36 -2.85
CA ASN A 484 17.65 12.54 -1.78
C ASN A 484 16.69 12.38 -0.59
N ALA A 485 15.41 12.07 -0.87
CA ALA A 485 14.33 11.97 0.12
C ALA A 485 14.36 10.66 0.94
N ASN A 486 15.52 10.36 1.56
CA ASN A 486 15.79 9.15 2.37
C ASN A 486 15.52 7.79 1.70
N ASP A 487 15.44 7.78 0.38
CA ASP A 487 15.39 6.58 -0.46
C ASP A 487 16.78 5.92 -0.53
N LEU A 488 16.84 4.59 -0.70
CA LEU A 488 18.09 3.86 -0.94
C LEU A 488 18.69 4.19 -2.32
N SER A 489 17.87 4.67 -3.25
CA SER A 489 18.30 5.12 -4.57
C SER A 489 17.59 6.41 -4.96
N THR A 490 18.34 7.37 -5.50
CA THR A 490 17.75 8.61 -6.05
C THR A 490 16.71 8.33 -7.15
N ALA A 491 16.81 7.18 -7.81
CA ALA A 491 15.89 6.72 -8.85
C ALA A 491 14.47 6.38 -8.36
N GLY A 492 14.28 6.09 -7.06
CA GLY A 492 12.94 5.85 -6.47
C GLY A 492 12.21 7.13 -6.06
N THR A 493 12.91 8.28 -6.01
CA THR A 493 12.30 9.53 -5.56
C THR A 493 11.18 10.01 -6.49
N LYS A 494 10.16 10.64 -5.89
CA LYS A 494 9.02 11.27 -6.58
C LYS A 494 9.43 12.09 -7.81
N SER A 495 10.48 12.90 -7.66
CA SER A 495 10.96 13.76 -8.73
C SER A 495 11.55 12.98 -9.91
N VAL A 496 12.23 11.85 -9.70
CA VAL A 496 12.81 11.04 -10.77
C VAL A 496 11.76 10.15 -11.44
N HIS A 497 10.80 9.61 -10.68
CA HIS A 497 9.68 8.89 -11.27
C HIS A 497 8.79 9.78 -12.16
N PHE A 498 8.58 11.05 -11.80
CA PHE A 498 7.92 12.01 -12.71
C PHE A 498 8.74 12.27 -13.99
N GLN A 499 10.07 12.32 -13.89
CA GLN A 499 10.95 12.52 -15.06
C GLN A 499 10.87 11.36 -16.05
N GLN A 500 10.76 10.13 -15.55
CA GLN A 500 10.53 8.93 -16.37
C GLN A 500 9.15 9.03 -17.04
N PHE A 501 8.11 9.24 -16.25
CA PHE A 501 6.72 9.38 -16.71
C PHE A 501 6.52 10.41 -17.84
N ILE A 502 7.02 11.63 -17.67
CA ILE A 502 6.80 12.70 -18.66
C ILE A 502 7.60 12.46 -19.96
N LYS A 503 8.76 11.77 -19.87
CA LYS A 503 9.53 11.30 -21.03
C LYS A 503 8.84 10.15 -21.75
N GLU A 504 8.33 9.16 -21.02
CA GLU A 504 7.58 8.02 -21.56
C GLU A 504 6.30 8.49 -22.30
N CYS A 505 5.65 9.54 -21.80
CA CYS A 505 4.49 10.14 -22.48
C CYS A 505 4.85 11.00 -23.72
N ASN A 506 6.10 11.46 -23.84
CA ASN A 506 6.55 12.41 -24.86
C ASN A 506 7.94 12.03 -25.40
N PRO A 507 8.10 10.87 -26.06
CA PRO A 507 9.41 10.35 -26.48
C PRO A 507 10.12 11.23 -27.52
N ASP A 508 9.38 12.05 -28.26
CA ASP A 508 9.91 12.99 -29.26
C ASP A 508 10.33 14.35 -28.68
N CYS A 509 10.23 14.54 -27.35
CA CYS A 509 10.60 15.77 -26.66
C CYS A 509 11.91 15.62 -25.87
N GLU A 510 12.82 16.58 -26.05
CA GLU A 510 14.00 16.72 -25.20
C GLU A 510 13.66 17.51 -23.92
N PHE A 511 14.20 17.07 -22.78
CA PHE A 511 13.86 17.63 -21.46
C PHE A 511 15.10 17.95 -20.62
N GLU A 512 15.10 19.14 -20.01
CA GLU A 512 16.01 19.51 -18.94
C GLU A 512 15.24 19.58 -17.61
N PHE A 513 15.65 18.80 -16.62
CA PHE A 513 15.00 18.74 -15.31
C PHE A 513 15.82 19.45 -14.24
N ILE A 514 15.20 20.45 -13.61
CA ILE A 514 15.88 21.33 -12.66
C ILE A 514 15.16 21.23 -11.32
N ASN A 515 15.85 20.73 -10.29
CA ASN A 515 15.26 20.65 -8.95
C ASN A 515 15.62 21.89 -8.13
N ARG A 516 14.58 22.63 -7.72
CA ARG A 516 14.62 23.80 -6.84
C ARG A 516 13.89 23.54 -5.52
N SER A 517 13.68 22.28 -5.14
CA SER A 517 13.00 21.89 -3.89
C SER A 517 13.96 21.97 -2.69
N ILE A 518 13.44 22.35 -1.51
CA ILE A 518 14.23 22.50 -0.28
C ILE A 518 13.53 21.78 0.88
N GLY A 519 14.27 20.95 1.61
CA GLY A 519 13.78 20.15 2.72
C GLY A 519 13.20 20.95 3.90
N GLY A 520 12.14 20.41 4.49
CA GLY A 520 11.48 20.98 5.68
C GLY A 520 10.85 22.37 5.47
N ARG A 521 10.66 22.81 4.22
CA ARG A 521 10.04 24.10 3.90
C ARG A 521 8.53 23.96 3.64
N ARG A 522 7.86 25.11 3.74
CA ARG A 522 6.42 25.32 3.56
C ARG A 522 6.17 26.25 2.37
N LEU A 523 4.94 26.32 1.87
CA LEU A 523 4.53 27.23 0.80
C LEU A 523 4.78 28.71 1.15
N ILE A 524 4.63 29.12 2.41
CA ILE A 524 4.99 30.49 2.85
C ILE A 524 6.46 30.83 2.55
N HIS A 525 7.37 29.86 2.64
CA HIS A 525 8.79 30.06 2.33
C HIS A 525 9.02 30.09 0.81
N ILE A 526 8.27 29.31 0.01
CA ILE A 526 8.25 29.43 -1.46
C ILE A 526 7.78 30.83 -1.87
N ASN A 527 6.77 31.36 -1.20
CA ASN A 527 6.21 32.69 -1.44
C ASN A 527 7.14 33.85 -0.97
N SER A 528 8.25 33.54 -0.31
CA SER A 528 9.19 34.52 0.26
C SER A 528 10.62 33.98 0.18
N THR A 529 11.39 34.02 1.28
CA THR A 529 12.72 33.42 1.37
C THR A 529 12.64 32.02 2.00
N PRO A 530 13.48 31.06 1.58
CA PRO A 530 13.56 29.72 2.18
C PRO A 530 13.80 29.69 3.69
N SER A 531 14.30 30.77 4.31
CA SER A 531 14.58 30.85 5.75
C SER A 531 15.53 29.76 6.24
N ILE A 532 16.63 29.57 5.52
CA ILE A 532 17.77 28.73 5.90
C ILE A 532 18.98 29.64 6.16
N PRO A 533 19.58 29.64 7.37
CA PRO A 533 20.56 30.66 7.79
C PRO A 533 21.96 30.49 7.17
N THR A 534 22.20 29.39 6.44
CA THR A 534 23.43 29.13 5.71
C THR A 534 23.13 28.50 4.37
N ILE A 535 23.99 28.75 3.38
CA ILE A 535 24.02 28.03 2.10
C ILE A 535 24.36 26.57 2.44
N ALA A 536 23.35 25.70 2.45
CA ALA A 536 23.54 24.30 2.78
C ALA A 536 24.15 23.56 1.59
N ALA A 537 25.12 22.68 1.85
CA ALA A 537 25.83 21.90 0.82
C ALA A 537 24.90 21.03 -0.06
N GLY A 538 23.67 20.75 0.40
CA GLY A 538 22.64 20.04 -0.38
C GLY A 538 21.88 20.88 -1.40
N TYR A 539 22.02 22.22 -1.40
CA TYR A 539 21.33 23.12 -2.34
C TYR A 539 22.33 24.09 -3.01
N PRO A 540 23.29 23.59 -3.81
CA PRO A 540 24.38 24.42 -4.37
C PRO A 540 23.91 25.55 -5.31
N TRP A 541 22.65 25.52 -5.75
CA TRP A 541 22.02 26.57 -6.54
C TRP A 541 21.47 27.73 -5.71
N TYR A 542 21.32 27.56 -4.39
CA TYR A 542 20.82 28.59 -3.47
C TYR A 542 21.99 29.39 -2.89
N THR A 543 22.40 30.43 -3.60
CA THR A 543 23.69 31.13 -3.37
C THR A 543 23.61 32.37 -2.49
N ASP A 544 22.40 32.83 -2.17
CA ASP A 544 22.10 34.03 -1.38
C ASP A 544 20.93 33.71 -0.43
N PRO A 545 21.12 33.77 0.90
CA PRO A 545 20.10 33.41 1.88
C PRO A 545 18.95 34.43 2.01
N ASP A 546 19.14 35.67 1.54
CA ASP A 546 18.15 36.74 1.60
C ASP A 546 17.32 36.86 0.30
N ARG A 547 17.73 36.17 -0.77
CA ARG A 547 17.05 36.18 -2.06
C ARG A 547 15.76 35.34 -2.04
N PRO A 548 14.62 35.86 -2.56
CA PRO A 548 13.38 35.10 -2.69
C PRO A 548 13.56 33.78 -3.44
N TRP A 549 12.85 32.73 -3.00
CA TRP A 549 13.00 31.39 -3.56
C TRP A 549 12.63 31.34 -5.05
N LEU A 550 11.49 31.94 -5.41
CA LEU A 550 10.99 31.93 -6.78
C LEU A 550 11.91 32.62 -7.78
N ASP A 551 12.78 33.55 -7.36
CA ASP A 551 13.75 34.17 -8.26
C ASP A 551 14.73 33.14 -8.86
N TYR A 552 15.12 32.13 -8.08
CA TYR A 552 15.94 31.00 -8.56
C TYR A 552 15.17 30.03 -9.48
N VAL A 553 13.83 30.13 -9.54
CA VAL A 553 12.98 29.46 -10.52
C VAL A 553 12.91 30.30 -11.81
N TYR A 554 12.84 31.63 -11.71
CA TYR A 554 12.80 32.52 -12.87
C TYR A 554 14.13 32.54 -13.64
N ASP A 555 15.26 32.49 -12.93
CA ASP A 555 16.62 32.47 -13.52
C ASP A 555 16.82 31.38 -14.59
N VAL A 556 16.06 30.28 -14.50
CA VAL A 556 16.16 29.12 -15.41
C VAL A 556 15.04 29.10 -16.45
N ASN A 557 14.31 30.19 -16.64
CA ASN A 557 13.27 30.40 -17.67
C ASN A 557 12.40 29.14 -17.97
N PRO A 558 11.59 28.68 -16.99
CA PRO A 558 10.91 27.39 -17.03
C PRO A 558 9.74 27.35 -18.02
N HIS A 559 9.59 26.25 -18.76
CA HIS A 559 8.40 25.98 -19.57
C HIS A 559 7.31 25.33 -18.73
N ILE A 560 7.70 24.51 -17.75
CA ILE A 560 6.78 23.86 -16.80
C ILE A 560 7.34 24.04 -15.38
N VAL A 561 6.48 24.44 -14.44
CA VAL A 561 6.79 24.47 -13.00
C VAL A 561 5.89 23.49 -12.27
N ILE A 562 6.50 22.54 -11.57
CA ILE A 562 5.83 21.54 -10.74
C ILE A 562 5.82 22.03 -9.29
N ILE A 563 4.63 22.30 -8.74
CA ILE A 563 4.43 22.70 -7.34
C ILE A 563 4.06 21.46 -6.53
N ALA A 564 4.99 21.01 -5.69
CA ALA A 564 4.89 19.78 -4.91
C ALA A 564 5.30 20.05 -3.44
N SER A 565 4.45 20.79 -2.72
CA SER A 565 4.58 21.13 -1.29
C SER A 565 3.31 20.75 -0.51
N GLY A 566 3.12 21.24 0.71
CA GLY A 566 1.96 20.93 1.57
C GLY A 566 2.27 20.01 2.76
N THR A 567 3.31 19.17 2.69
CA THR A 567 3.65 18.20 3.76
C THR A 567 4.03 18.88 5.07
N ASN A 568 4.71 20.02 4.99
CA ASN A 568 5.12 20.80 6.17
C ASN A 568 4.16 21.95 6.49
N ASP A 569 3.34 22.37 5.52
CA ASP A 569 2.26 23.33 5.76
C ASP A 569 1.22 22.71 6.68
N ALA A 570 0.80 21.49 6.36
CA ALA A 570 -0.24 20.76 7.06
C ALA A 570 -1.49 21.66 7.28
N SER A 571 -2.06 21.67 8.49
CA SER A 571 -3.17 22.54 8.88
C SER A 571 -2.89 24.05 8.76
N ASN A 572 -1.63 24.47 8.54
CA ASN A 572 -1.23 25.87 8.39
C ASN A 572 -1.17 26.34 6.92
N LEU A 573 -1.71 25.58 5.97
CA LEU A 573 -1.79 26.02 4.58
C LEU A 573 -2.78 27.20 4.44
N GLU A 574 -2.29 28.36 4.02
CA GLU A 574 -3.08 29.56 3.77
C GLU A 574 -3.42 29.74 2.27
N PRO A 575 -4.70 29.91 1.87
CA PRO A 575 -5.11 30.11 0.48
C PRO A 575 -4.44 31.30 -0.23
N ALA A 576 -4.18 32.37 0.53
CA ALA A 576 -3.50 33.56 0.05
C ALA A 576 -2.08 33.28 -0.45
N HIS A 577 -1.37 32.31 0.14
CA HIS A 577 -0.05 31.91 -0.32
C HIS A 577 -0.10 31.06 -1.59
N VAL A 578 -1.12 30.20 -1.76
CA VAL A 578 -1.33 29.44 -3.01
C VAL A 578 -1.56 30.39 -4.16
N THR A 579 -2.51 31.31 -4.00
CA THR A 579 -2.83 32.32 -5.01
C THR A 579 -1.61 33.20 -5.32
N SER A 580 -0.94 33.72 -4.28
CA SER A 580 0.23 34.58 -4.46
C SER A 580 1.44 33.90 -5.12
N VAL A 581 1.66 32.60 -4.91
CA VAL A 581 2.75 31.85 -5.59
C VAL A 581 2.42 31.65 -7.06
N VAL A 582 1.17 31.29 -7.38
CA VAL A 582 0.68 31.15 -8.76
C VAL A 582 0.79 32.47 -9.51
N ASP A 583 0.24 33.55 -8.95
CA ASP A 583 0.31 34.91 -9.52
C ASP A 583 1.76 35.33 -9.77
N LYS A 584 2.67 35.05 -8.83
CA LYS A 584 4.10 35.37 -8.99
C LYS A 584 4.74 34.60 -10.13
N ILE A 585 4.46 33.30 -10.28
CA ILE A 585 4.99 32.48 -11.38
C ILE A 585 4.43 32.97 -12.72
N GLU A 586 3.12 33.21 -12.82
CA GLU A 586 2.49 33.63 -14.09
C GLU A 586 2.83 35.07 -14.51
N ASN A 587 3.12 35.97 -13.56
CA ASN A 587 3.56 37.34 -13.88
C ASN A 587 5.05 37.44 -14.25
N ASN A 588 5.90 36.50 -13.83
CA ASN A 588 7.34 36.52 -14.09
C ASN A 588 7.82 35.48 -15.13
N THR A 589 6.97 34.53 -15.52
CA THR A 589 7.33 33.46 -16.47
C THR A 589 6.17 33.16 -17.43
N SER A 590 6.49 32.55 -18.58
CA SER A 590 5.49 31.89 -19.42
C SER A 590 5.42 30.38 -19.14
N ALA A 591 5.52 29.97 -17.86
CA ALA A 591 5.43 28.56 -17.49
C ALA A 591 3.98 28.06 -17.43
N ASN A 592 3.78 26.79 -17.80
CA ASN A 592 2.62 26.01 -17.37
C ASN A 592 2.85 25.54 -15.92
N ILE A 593 1.82 25.61 -15.07
CA ILE A 593 1.90 25.17 -13.66
C ILE A 593 1.20 23.82 -13.53
N VAL A 594 1.85 22.88 -12.84
CA VAL A 594 1.31 21.55 -12.50
C VAL A 594 1.38 21.38 -11.00
N PHE A 595 0.28 20.95 -10.37
CA PHE A 595 0.25 20.65 -8.94
C PHE A 595 0.51 19.16 -8.69
N ILE A 596 1.15 18.83 -7.58
CA ILE A 596 1.19 17.46 -7.05
C ILE A 596 0.77 17.52 -5.59
N THR A 597 -0.26 16.75 -5.21
CA THR A 597 -0.77 16.74 -3.83
C THR A 597 0.25 16.08 -2.88
N ASN A 598 0.38 16.60 -1.66
CA ASN A 598 1.21 15.99 -0.63
C ASN A 598 0.61 14.69 -0.11
N ILE A 599 1.45 13.75 0.30
CA ILE A 599 0.99 12.52 0.95
C ILE A 599 0.72 12.73 2.43
N GLY A 600 0.13 11.71 3.07
CA GLY A 600 -0.03 11.63 4.52
C GLY A 600 1.29 11.30 5.23
N THR A 601 1.16 10.88 6.48
CA THR A 601 2.26 10.49 7.37
C THR A 601 1.94 9.15 8.03
N VAL A 602 2.92 8.58 8.72
CA VAL A 602 2.79 7.33 9.49
C VAL A 602 1.58 7.36 10.45
N THR A 603 0.98 6.20 10.70
CA THR A 603 -0.20 6.00 11.59
C THR A 603 0.20 5.49 12.96
N SER A 604 1.21 4.63 13.01
CA SER A 604 1.79 4.07 14.24
C SER A 604 3.17 4.66 14.53
N GLY A 605 3.45 5.05 15.78
CA GLY A 605 4.83 5.36 16.19
C GLY A 605 5.69 4.08 16.16
N LEU A 606 6.91 4.16 15.64
CA LEU A 606 7.81 3.02 15.46
C LEU A 606 9.11 3.23 16.25
N ASN A 607 9.14 2.77 17.51
CA ASN A 607 10.26 2.94 18.46
C ASN A 607 10.57 4.40 18.89
N ASP A 608 11.42 4.56 19.90
CA ASP A 608 11.69 5.79 20.67
C ASP A 608 12.11 7.05 19.88
N ILE A 609 12.52 6.93 18.61
CA ILE A 609 12.96 8.08 17.80
C ILE A 609 11.84 8.62 16.89
N VAL A 610 10.78 7.84 16.63
CA VAL A 610 10.02 8.00 15.38
C VAL A 610 8.56 8.42 15.61
N GLY A 611 8.29 9.70 15.38
CA GLY A 611 7.06 10.11 14.71
C GLY A 611 5.77 10.27 15.53
N SER A 612 5.77 10.18 16.86
CA SER A 612 4.54 10.35 17.68
C SER A 612 3.75 11.64 17.38
N SER A 613 4.44 12.75 17.07
CA SER A 613 3.82 14.01 16.65
C SER A 613 3.18 13.95 15.26
N HIS A 614 3.66 13.08 14.38
CA HIS A 614 3.23 12.92 12.99
C HIS A 614 2.19 11.81 12.79
N SER A 615 2.03 10.91 13.76
CA SER A 615 0.96 9.90 13.83
C SER A 615 -0.33 10.39 14.49
N THR A 616 -0.31 11.57 15.13
CA THR A 616 -1.52 12.21 15.69
C THR A 616 -2.59 12.43 14.62
N HIS A 617 -3.86 12.40 15.03
CA HIS A 617 -5.00 12.80 14.21
C HIS A 617 -4.77 14.17 13.54
N SER A 618 -4.44 15.19 14.34
CA SER A 618 -4.15 16.55 13.85
C SER A 618 -3.05 16.60 12.78
N ALA A 619 -1.99 15.79 12.92
CA ALA A 619 -0.93 15.71 11.94
C ALA A 619 -1.37 15.02 10.64
N LYS A 620 -2.13 13.91 10.70
CA LYS A 620 -2.63 13.20 9.51
C LYS A 620 -3.71 14.01 8.78
N GLU A 621 -4.70 14.51 9.50
CA GLU A 621 -5.73 15.43 8.97
C GLU A 621 -5.13 16.71 8.39
N GLY A 622 -4.07 17.24 9.01
CA GLY A 622 -3.34 18.39 8.46
C GLY A 622 -2.76 18.14 7.07
N ARG A 623 -2.36 16.90 6.72
CA ARG A 623 -1.82 16.59 5.38
C ARG A 623 -2.95 16.43 4.37
N ASP A 624 -4.05 15.80 4.73
CA ASP A 624 -5.22 15.71 3.84
C ASP A 624 -5.88 17.10 3.64
N TYR A 625 -5.86 17.97 4.65
CA TYR A 625 -6.26 19.38 4.58
C TYR A 625 -5.52 20.15 3.48
N ALA A 626 -4.18 20.11 3.49
CA ALA A 626 -3.36 20.77 2.48
C ALA A 626 -3.54 20.16 1.09
N ALA A 627 -3.56 18.83 1.00
CA ALA A 627 -3.73 18.10 -0.25
C ALA A 627 -5.08 18.39 -0.92
N GLY A 628 -6.17 18.43 -0.14
CA GLY A 628 -7.50 18.77 -0.64
C GLY A 628 -7.61 20.20 -1.15
N PHE A 629 -6.90 21.15 -0.52
CA PHE A 629 -6.85 22.52 -1.06
C PHE A 629 -6.09 22.60 -2.38
N TYR A 630 -4.95 21.93 -2.52
CA TYR A 630 -4.21 21.89 -3.80
C TYR A 630 -5.06 21.25 -4.91
N ARG A 631 -5.68 20.11 -4.61
CA ARG A 631 -6.59 19.38 -5.51
C ARG A 631 -7.76 20.26 -5.97
N SER A 632 -8.45 20.91 -5.04
CA SER A 632 -9.64 21.70 -5.34
C SER A 632 -9.31 23.04 -6.02
N PHE A 633 -8.23 23.71 -5.61
CA PHE A 633 -7.70 24.91 -6.28
C PHE A 633 -7.30 24.60 -7.73
N ALA A 634 -6.55 23.52 -7.97
CA ALA A 634 -6.15 23.13 -9.32
C ALA A 634 -7.38 22.80 -10.18
N ASN A 635 -8.33 22.03 -9.65
CA ASN A 635 -9.58 21.68 -10.35
C ASN A 635 -10.44 22.91 -10.69
N GLU A 636 -10.57 23.89 -9.79
CA GLU A 636 -11.36 25.12 -10.01
C GLU A 636 -10.75 26.05 -11.07
N ASN A 637 -9.41 26.08 -11.17
CA ASN A 637 -8.68 26.96 -12.09
C ASN A 637 -8.23 26.25 -13.38
N GLY A 638 -8.57 24.96 -13.54
CA GLY A 638 -8.20 24.17 -14.72
C GLY A 638 -6.73 23.79 -14.81
N TYR A 639 -5.96 23.88 -13.72
CA TYR A 639 -4.57 23.43 -13.70
C TYR A 639 -4.49 21.89 -13.74
N PRO A 640 -3.49 21.31 -14.44
CA PRO A 640 -3.08 19.93 -14.24
C PRO A 640 -2.74 19.67 -12.76
N PHE A 641 -3.21 18.54 -12.23
CA PHE A 641 -2.78 18.07 -10.91
C PHE A 641 -2.60 16.56 -10.89
N ILE A 642 -1.66 16.10 -10.08
CA ILE A 642 -1.40 14.67 -9.83
C ILE A 642 -1.74 14.33 -8.39
N ASP A 643 -2.67 13.39 -8.18
CA ASP A 643 -3.27 13.14 -6.87
C ASP A 643 -2.65 11.97 -6.08
N LEU A 644 -1.40 12.16 -5.69
CA LEU A 644 -0.66 11.21 -4.86
C LEU A 644 -1.28 11.04 -3.46
N ASN A 645 -1.94 12.06 -2.92
CA ASN A 645 -2.67 11.98 -1.65
C ASN A 645 -3.78 10.93 -1.66
N ARG A 646 -4.60 10.91 -2.72
CA ARG A 646 -5.66 9.90 -2.88
C ARG A 646 -5.07 8.50 -2.98
N THR A 647 -4.02 8.34 -3.79
CA THR A 647 -3.37 7.03 -3.98
C THR A 647 -2.70 6.54 -2.70
N PHE A 648 -2.09 7.43 -1.91
CA PHE A 648 -1.58 7.11 -0.57
C PHE A 648 -2.69 6.59 0.36
N ASN A 649 -3.83 7.29 0.44
CA ASN A 649 -4.98 6.87 1.24
C ASN A 649 -5.50 5.48 0.82
N MET A 650 -5.43 5.13 -0.47
CA MET A 650 -5.80 3.81 -0.98
C MET A 650 -4.77 2.73 -0.66
N VAL A 651 -3.48 3.00 -0.91
CA VAL A 651 -2.37 2.02 -0.79
C VAL A 651 -2.05 1.67 0.67
N VAL A 652 -2.16 2.64 1.59
CA VAL A 652 -1.73 2.52 3.00
C VAL A 652 -2.90 2.56 3.98
N ASP A 653 -3.82 3.52 3.85
CA ASP A 653 -4.95 3.68 4.79
C ASP A 653 -6.21 2.88 4.39
N GLY A 654 -6.18 2.18 3.25
CA GLY A 654 -7.27 1.32 2.79
C GLY A 654 -8.58 2.04 2.45
N ARG A 655 -8.53 3.28 1.98
CA ARG A 655 -9.72 4.11 1.73
C ARG A 655 -9.59 4.99 0.48
N ASP A 656 -10.61 5.04 -0.36
CA ASP A 656 -10.70 6.01 -1.45
C ASP A 656 -11.49 7.25 -0.97
N ILE A 657 -10.75 8.30 -0.57
CA ILE A 657 -11.32 9.54 -0.02
C ILE A 657 -12.13 10.38 -1.01
N LEU A 658 -12.13 10.07 -2.31
CA LEU A 658 -12.96 10.72 -3.34
C LEU A 658 -13.94 9.73 -4.00
N ALA A 659 -14.22 8.60 -3.34
CA ALA A 659 -15.29 7.70 -3.72
C ALA A 659 -16.02 7.29 -2.44
N THR A 660 -17.11 8.00 -2.11
CA THR A 660 -17.86 7.77 -0.86
C THR A 660 -19.12 6.94 -1.08
N THR A 661 -19.49 6.14 -0.08
CA THR A 661 -20.85 5.63 0.07
C THR A 661 -21.63 6.55 0.99
N VAL A 662 -22.85 6.91 0.60
CA VAL A 662 -23.68 7.90 1.30
C VAL A 662 -24.71 7.19 2.19
N HIS A 663 -24.81 7.62 3.45
CA HIS A 663 -25.71 7.05 4.45
C HIS A 663 -26.46 8.14 5.20
N ALA A 664 -27.72 7.91 5.58
CA ALA A 664 -28.45 8.82 6.47
C ALA A 664 -27.74 8.93 7.82
N SER A 665 -27.52 10.17 8.27
CA SER A 665 -26.89 10.49 9.55
C SER A 665 -27.77 10.05 10.73
N LYS A 666 -27.13 9.53 11.77
CA LYS A 666 -27.75 9.13 13.04
C LYS A 666 -27.60 10.18 14.13
N THR A 667 -26.63 11.08 14.00
CA THR A 667 -26.30 12.10 15.01
C THR A 667 -26.62 13.53 14.56
N ALA A 668 -27.23 13.69 13.39
CA ALA A 668 -27.76 14.97 12.93
C ALA A 668 -28.71 15.59 13.97
N THR A 669 -28.42 16.85 14.32
CA THR A 669 -29.20 17.65 15.26
C THR A 669 -29.58 18.99 14.63
N LEU A 670 -30.79 19.44 14.94
CA LEU A 670 -31.30 20.75 14.54
C LEU A 670 -31.58 21.59 15.78
N THR A 671 -30.68 22.52 16.09
CA THR A 671 -30.78 23.38 17.28
C THR A 671 -30.93 24.83 16.86
N ASN A 672 -32.06 25.47 17.16
CA ASN A 672 -32.37 26.84 16.73
C ASN A 672 -32.09 27.08 15.23
N GLY A 673 -32.50 26.11 14.40
CA GLY A 673 -32.33 26.13 12.95
C GLY A 673 -30.91 25.93 12.41
N PHE A 674 -29.92 25.72 13.28
CA PHE A 674 -28.58 25.25 12.90
C PHE A 674 -28.58 23.72 12.84
N LEU A 675 -28.27 23.18 11.65
CA LEU A 675 -28.09 21.74 11.39
C LEU A 675 -26.60 21.36 11.43
N THR A 676 -26.26 20.34 12.23
CA THR A 676 -24.91 19.74 12.35
C THR A 676 -24.97 18.29 12.82
N VAL A 677 -23.86 17.56 12.72
CA VAL A 677 -23.61 16.24 13.36
C VAL A 677 -22.69 16.38 14.58
N ASP A 678 -22.52 15.30 15.34
CA ASP A 678 -21.47 15.18 16.37
C ASP A 678 -20.12 14.67 15.79
N ASP A 679 -19.12 14.44 16.65
CA ASP A 679 -17.78 14.01 16.24
C ASP A 679 -17.68 12.54 15.77
N SER A 680 -18.72 11.73 15.94
CA SER A 680 -18.73 10.33 15.47
C SER A 680 -19.12 10.19 13.99
N GLU A 681 -19.74 11.22 13.41
CA GLU A 681 -20.19 11.25 12.00
C GLU A 681 -19.46 12.30 11.16
N LEU A 682 -18.20 12.59 11.49
CA LEU A 682 -17.30 13.38 10.64
C LEU A 682 -17.16 12.73 9.25
N CYS A 683 -17.17 13.56 8.20
CA CYS A 683 -17.21 13.09 6.81
C CYS A 683 -16.28 13.89 5.89
N HIS A 684 -16.09 13.43 4.66
CA HIS A 684 -15.43 14.20 3.58
C HIS A 684 -16.42 14.86 2.62
N GLU A 685 -17.64 14.32 2.56
CA GLU A 685 -18.72 14.67 1.62
C GLU A 685 -20.06 14.52 2.35
N PHE A 686 -21.06 15.29 1.96
CA PHE A 686 -22.43 15.17 2.51
C PHE A 686 -23.46 15.67 1.51
N SER A 687 -24.71 15.23 1.68
CA SER A 687 -25.90 15.78 1.02
C SER A 687 -26.97 16.07 2.06
N ALA A 688 -27.63 17.21 1.94
CA ALA A 688 -28.73 17.63 2.81
C ALA A 688 -29.93 18.04 1.96
N GLU A 689 -31.02 17.28 2.08
CA GLU A 689 -32.34 17.71 1.62
C GLU A 689 -32.99 18.47 2.77
N ILE A 690 -33.23 19.77 2.59
CA ILE A 690 -33.66 20.67 3.67
C ILE A 690 -34.82 21.57 3.28
N THR A 691 -35.67 21.87 4.26
CA THR A 691 -36.67 22.94 4.18
C THR A 691 -36.18 24.11 5.03
N VAL A 692 -36.20 25.32 4.49
CA VAL A 692 -35.83 26.56 5.19
C VAL A 692 -37.01 27.51 5.34
N GLU A 693 -36.95 28.35 6.37
CA GLU A 693 -37.96 29.35 6.69
C GLU A 693 -38.11 30.43 5.59
N ALA A 694 -39.28 31.07 5.56
CA ALA A 694 -39.54 32.18 4.64
C ALA A 694 -38.56 33.34 4.90
N GLY A 695 -37.83 33.75 3.86
CA GLY A 695 -36.87 34.84 3.95
C GLY A 695 -35.43 34.43 4.34
N ALA A 696 -35.13 33.13 4.46
CA ALA A 696 -33.79 32.58 4.76
C ALA A 696 -32.63 33.17 3.93
N PHE A 697 -32.91 33.58 2.68
CA PHE A 697 -31.93 34.16 1.76
C PHE A 697 -31.88 35.71 1.77
N THR A 698 -32.87 36.35 2.40
CA THR A 698 -33.08 37.82 2.40
C THR A 698 -32.66 38.51 3.70
N GLY A 699 -32.26 37.74 4.72
CA GLY A 699 -31.87 38.25 6.03
C GLY A 699 -30.59 39.11 6.04
N ALA A 700 -30.40 39.87 7.12
CA ALA A 700 -29.18 40.65 7.34
C ALA A 700 -27.92 39.78 7.51
N VAL A 701 -28.10 38.51 7.87
CA VAL A 701 -27.07 37.48 7.91
C VAL A 701 -27.42 36.43 6.85
N SER A 702 -26.45 36.04 6.03
CA SER A 702 -26.65 35.08 4.94
C SER A 702 -26.72 33.64 5.47
N MET A 703 -27.55 32.81 4.85
CA MET A 703 -27.46 31.36 5.02
C MET A 703 -26.09 30.87 4.50
N ALA A 704 -25.48 29.91 5.20
CA ALA A 704 -24.18 29.36 4.89
C ALA A 704 -24.15 27.84 5.00
N VAL A 705 -23.36 27.21 4.12
CA VAL A 705 -23.12 25.77 4.06
C VAL A 705 -21.61 25.52 4.08
N SER A 706 -21.11 24.70 5.02
CA SER A 706 -19.67 24.45 5.16
C SER A 706 -19.08 23.63 4.01
N LEU A 707 -17.83 23.94 3.63
CA LEU A 707 -17.07 23.19 2.62
C LEU A 707 -15.94 22.34 3.24
N SER A 708 -15.51 22.67 4.46
CA SER A 708 -14.51 21.93 5.23
C SER A 708 -14.61 22.33 6.71
N ARG A 709 -13.66 21.86 7.54
CA ARG A 709 -13.55 22.21 8.97
C ARG A 709 -13.18 23.68 9.23
N VAL A 710 -12.84 24.46 8.21
CA VAL A 710 -12.52 25.90 8.35
C VAL A 710 -13.82 26.70 8.32
N SER A 711 -14.14 27.38 9.42
CA SER A 711 -15.40 28.16 9.57
C SER A 711 -15.57 29.30 8.54
N THR A 712 -14.49 29.74 7.89
CA THR A 712 -14.48 30.70 6.79
C THR A 712 -14.46 30.07 5.39
N ASN A 713 -14.42 28.74 5.26
CA ASN A 713 -14.51 28.02 3.98
C ASN A 713 -15.92 27.42 3.81
N GLN A 714 -16.79 28.18 3.17
CA GLN A 714 -18.23 27.97 3.13
C GLN A 714 -18.84 28.64 1.90
N VAL A 715 -20.04 28.22 1.52
CA VAL A 715 -20.86 28.87 0.49
C VAL A 715 -21.97 29.65 1.17
N LEU A 716 -22.06 30.96 0.88
CA LEU A 716 -23.20 31.78 1.29
C LEU A 716 -24.29 31.74 0.24
N LEU A 717 -25.53 31.47 0.64
CA LEU A 717 -26.72 31.53 -0.21
C LEU A 717 -27.47 32.82 0.12
N ILE A 718 -27.61 33.71 -0.87
CA ILE A 718 -28.13 35.07 -0.70
C ILE A 718 -29.11 35.40 -1.83
N SER A 719 -30.22 36.06 -1.53
CA SER A 719 -31.12 36.59 -2.57
C SER A 719 -30.51 37.81 -3.27
N ASN A 720 -30.80 37.98 -4.56
CA ASN A 720 -30.73 39.26 -5.25
C ASN A 720 -32.10 39.59 -5.89
N SER A 721 -32.17 40.62 -6.74
CA SER A 721 -33.41 41.02 -7.43
C SER A 721 -33.90 40.03 -8.52
N THR A 722 -33.13 38.98 -8.83
CA THR A 722 -33.42 38.02 -9.93
C THR A 722 -33.49 36.56 -9.49
N GLY A 723 -32.92 36.18 -8.35
CA GLY A 723 -32.85 34.80 -7.87
C GLY A 723 -31.91 34.60 -6.68
N ILE A 724 -31.55 33.35 -6.40
CA ILE A 724 -30.55 32.99 -5.39
C ILE A 724 -29.14 33.12 -6.00
N VAL A 725 -28.20 33.62 -5.20
CA VAL A 725 -26.80 33.85 -5.55
C VAL A 725 -25.92 33.12 -4.54
N LEU A 726 -24.95 32.36 -5.04
CA LEU A 726 -23.96 31.67 -4.23
C LEU A 726 -22.69 32.51 -4.18
N LYS A 727 -22.16 32.76 -2.98
CA LYS A 727 -20.85 33.40 -2.78
C LYS A 727 -19.92 32.45 -2.05
N PHE A 728 -18.85 32.05 -2.73
CA PHE A 728 -17.89 31.08 -2.21
C PHE A 728 -16.77 31.78 -1.45
N LYS A 729 -16.50 31.31 -0.23
CA LYS A 729 -15.33 31.70 0.57
C LYS A 729 -14.30 30.58 0.59
N ASP A 730 -13.03 30.91 0.38
CA ASP A 730 -11.91 29.94 0.31
C ASP A 730 -11.25 29.65 1.66
N GLY A 731 -11.66 30.35 2.73
CA GLY A 731 -11.05 30.26 4.06
C GLY A 731 -10.17 31.45 4.44
N SER A 732 -9.77 32.33 3.52
CA SER A 732 -8.82 33.43 3.78
C SER A 732 -9.28 34.46 4.83
N GLY A 733 -10.57 34.52 5.15
CA GLY A 733 -11.11 35.34 6.23
C GLY A 733 -12.64 35.50 6.14
N VAL A 734 -13.24 36.15 7.13
CA VAL A 734 -14.71 36.28 7.22
C VAL A 734 -15.36 36.94 6.00
N ASN A 735 -14.63 37.86 5.35
CA ASN A 735 -15.10 38.65 4.19
C ASN A 735 -14.51 38.16 2.84
N SER A 736 -13.76 37.05 2.79
CA SER A 736 -13.03 36.63 1.58
C SER A 736 -13.91 35.87 0.59
N ILE A 737 -14.68 36.60 -0.21
CA ILE A 737 -15.43 36.04 -1.34
C ILE A 737 -14.53 36.00 -2.58
N TYR A 738 -14.13 34.81 -3.03
CA TYR A 738 -13.32 34.65 -4.25
C TYR A 738 -14.17 34.42 -5.51
N LYS A 739 -15.38 33.89 -5.36
CA LYS A 739 -16.31 33.63 -6.47
C LYS A 739 -17.75 33.99 -6.09
N THR A 740 -18.47 34.58 -7.03
CA THR A 740 -19.93 34.72 -7.00
C THR A 740 -20.51 33.98 -8.20
N VAL A 741 -21.55 33.17 -7.98
CA VAL A 741 -22.27 32.42 -9.01
C VAL A 741 -23.76 32.72 -8.90
N PHE A 742 -24.39 33.07 -10.02
CA PHE A 742 -25.81 33.40 -10.08
C PHE A 742 -26.61 32.15 -10.46
N THR A 743 -27.73 31.91 -9.79
CA THR A 743 -28.69 30.86 -10.19
C THR A 743 -29.91 31.47 -10.86
N TYR A 744 -30.69 30.63 -11.54
CA TYR A 744 -32.01 30.97 -12.07
C TYR A 744 -33.13 30.61 -11.08
N ILE A 745 -32.79 30.04 -9.92
CA ILE A 745 -33.74 29.68 -8.85
C ILE A 745 -34.32 30.99 -8.28
N PRO A 746 -35.63 31.24 -8.43
CA PRO A 746 -36.25 32.46 -7.95
C PRO A 746 -36.12 32.57 -6.43
N VAL A 747 -36.11 33.81 -5.90
CA VAL A 747 -36.16 34.03 -4.46
C VAL A 747 -37.53 33.55 -3.93
N PRO A 748 -37.57 32.55 -3.04
CA PRO A 748 -38.84 31.98 -2.57
C PRO A 748 -39.57 32.96 -1.64
N VAL A 749 -40.89 33.02 -1.77
CA VAL A 749 -41.78 33.90 -0.99
C VAL A 749 -42.35 33.24 0.28
N GLY A 750 -42.04 31.96 0.50
CA GLY A 750 -42.46 31.17 1.66
C GLY A 750 -41.36 30.19 2.06
N GLU A 751 -41.73 29.12 2.76
CA GLU A 751 -40.80 28.00 3.00
C GLU A 751 -40.27 27.45 1.66
N PHE A 752 -39.01 27.06 1.65
CA PHE A 752 -38.33 26.59 0.44
C PHE A 752 -37.60 25.28 0.68
N LYS A 753 -37.76 24.33 -0.24
CA LYS A 753 -37.18 22.99 -0.13
C LYS A 753 -36.17 22.75 -1.24
N PHE A 754 -34.94 22.41 -0.86
CA PHE A 754 -33.83 22.19 -1.78
C PHE A 754 -32.89 21.09 -1.29
N GLU A 755 -32.07 20.60 -2.21
CA GLU A 755 -30.97 19.68 -1.93
C GLU A 755 -29.64 20.45 -2.11
N CYS A 756 -28.71 20.29 -1.18
CA CYS A 756 -27.36 20.86 -1.30
C CYS A 756 -26.30 20.00 -0.64
N GLY A 757 -25.04 20.28 -0.92
CA GLY A 757 -23.93 19.60 -0.25
C GLY A 757 -22.63 19.69 -1.03
N VAL A 758 -21.71 18.77 -0.71
CA VAL A 758 -20.38 18.71 -1.32
C VAL A 758 -20.07 17.27 -1.69
N SER A 759 -19.64 17.04 -2.92
CA SER A 759 -19.06 15.77 -3.37
C SER A 759 -17.76 16.03 -4.14
N GLY A 760 -16.71 15.27 -3.83
CA GLY A 760 -15.34 15.54 -4.28
C GLY A 760 -14.91 16.99 -4.01
N ASN A 761 -14.62 17.72 -5.11
CA ASN A 761 -14.25 19.13 -5.10
C ASN A 761 -15.40 20.05 -5.58
N GLU A 762 -16.64 19.56 -5.59
CA GLU A 762 -17.79 20.25 -6.18
C GLU A 762 -18.88 20.50 -5.13
N PHE A 763 -19.36 21.75 -5.07
CA PHE A 763 -20.57 22.10 -4.35
C PHE A 763 -21.77 21.97 -5.28
N PHE A 764 -22.88 21.42 -4.78
CA PHE A 764 -24.13 21.34 -5.52
C PHE A 764 -25.30 22.00 -4.78
N PHE A 765 -26.22 22.56 -5.55
CA PHE A 765 -27.46 23.19 -5.07
C PHE A 765 -28.57 22.98 -6.09
N LYS A 766 -29.73 22.51 -5.63
CA LYS A 766 -30.82 22.02 -6.49
C LYS A 766 -32.18 22.27 -5.85
N ASP A 767 -33.05 23.00 -6.54
CA ASP A 767 -34.47 23.14 -6.13
C ASP A 767 -35.20 21.79 -6.29
N ILE A 768 -35.95 21.38 -5.25
CA ILE A 768 -36.79 20.17 -5.25
C ILE A 768 -38.26 20.45 -4.89
N SER A 769 -38.62 21.71 -4.68
CA SER A 769 -39.95 22.15 -4.21
C SER A 769 -41.12 21.73 -5.13
N ASN A 770 -40.86 21.52 -6.42
CA ASN A 770 -41.87 21.19 -7.44
C ASN A 770 -41.71 19.79 -8.06
N GLY A 771 -41.30 18.79 -7.26
CA GLY A 771 -41.25 17.39 -7.70
C GLY A 771 -40.16 17.08 -8.72
N GLY A 772 -39.04 17.82 -8.67
CA GLY A 772 -37.80 17.47 -9.38
C GLY A 772 -37.81 17.62 -10.90
N ARG A 773 -38.71 18.43 -11.49
CA ARG A 773 -38.70 18.70 -12.93
C ARG A 773 -37.49 19.54 -13.38
N SER A 774 -36.39 18.84 -13.66
CA SER A 774 -35.32 19.16 -14.64
C SER A 774 -35.14 20.65 -15.00
N GLY A 775 -34.16 21.31 -14.37
CA GLY A 775 -33.71 22.64 -14.79
C GLY A 775 -32.55 23.17 -13.96
N ASP A 776 -32.80 23.41 -12.68
CA ASP A 776 -31.93 24.24 -11.83
C ASP A 776 -31.04 23.44 -10.87
N VAL A 777 -30.20 22.57 -11.41
CA VAL A 777 -29.07 21.99 -10.67
C VAL A 777 -27.83 22.83 -10.96
N LEU A 778 -27.34 23.56 -9.96
CA LEU A 778 -26.02 24.18 -10.03
C LEU A 778 -25.00 23.25 -9.37
N THR A 779 -24.02 22.81 -10.14
CA THR A 779 -22.79 22.19 -9.64
C THR A 779 -21.61 23.13 -9.94
N TYR A 780 -20.77 23.45 -8.96
CA TYR A 780 -19.61 24.32 -9.12
C TYR A 780 -18.36 23.72 -8.46
N PRO A 781 -17.22 23.59 -9.19
CA PRO A 781 -15.95 23.17 -8.60
C PRO A 781 -15.45 24.25 -7.64
N CYS A 782 -15.36 23.95 -6.35
CA CYS A 782 -15.10 24.93 -5.29
C CYS A 782 -13.76 24.68 -4.61
N ARG A 783 -13.04 25.76 -4.27
CA ARG A 783 -11.87 25.73 -3.39
C ARG A 783 -12.29 25.29 -1.99
N ARG A 784 -11.82 24.12 -1.57
CA ARG A 784 -12.08 23.52 -0.24
C ARG A 784 -10.85 22.81 0.29
N PHE A 785 -10.67 22.82 1.60
CA PHE A 785 -9.67 21.99 2.25
C PHE A 785 -10.13 20.53 2.30
N GLY A 786 -9.17 19.60 2.33
CA GLY A 786 -9.45 18.19 2.57
C GLY A 786 -9.52 17.85 4.06
N GLY A 787 -9.47 16.56 4.36
CA GLY A 787 -9.67 16.04 5.71
C GLY A 787 -11.14 15.88 6.07
N LEU A 788 -11.38 15.41 7.28
CA LEU A 788 -12.69 15.21 7.90
C LEU A 788 -13.26 16.53 8.43
N PHE A 789 -14.58 16.68 8.36
CA PHE A 789 -15.29 17.84 8.92
C PHE A 789 -16.74 17.53 9.30
N LYS A 790 -17.34 18.43 10.08
CA LYS A 790 -18.77 18.47 10.37
C LYS A 790 -19.50 19.24 9.27
N PRO A 791 -20.49 18.65 8.59
CA PRO A 791 -21.48 19.41 7.84
C PRO A 791 -22.16 20.42 8.75
N GLU A 792 -22.13 21.69 8.38
CA GLU A 792 -22.80 22.76 9.10
C GLU A 792 -23.68 23.54 8.12
N ILE A 793 -24.96 23.70 8.46
CA ILE A 793 -25.90 24.58 7.74
C ILE A 793 -26.52 25.55 8.74
N LYS A 794 -26.15 26.83 8.65
CA LYS A 794 -26.46 27.88 9.63
C LYS A 794 -26.46 29.28 9.01
N TYR A 795 -26.81 30.31 9.78
CA TYR A 795 -26.55 31.70 9.41
C TYR A 795 -25.06 32.04 9.65
N ASP A 796 -24.40 32.67 8.68
CA ASP A 796 -22.96 32.99 8.69
C ASP A 796 -22.53 33.67 9.99
N GLN A 797 -21.40 33.23 10.57
CA GLN A 797 -20.84 33.74 11.82
C GLN A 797 -21.77 33.60 13.07
N THR A 798 -22.81 32.77 13.02
CA THR A 798 -23.69 32.47 14.16
C THR A 798 -23.74 30.96 14.51
N VAL A 799 -24.49 30.64 15.57
CA VAL A 799 -24.84 29.26 16.00
C VAL A 799 -26.36 29.00 15.90
N THR A 800 -27.01 29.71 14.99
CA THR A 800 -28.44 29.62 14.66
C THR A 800 -28.59 29.52 13.14
N GLY A 801 -29.72 29.06 12.63
CA GLY A 801 -29.91 28.96 11.18
C GLY A 801 -31.37 29.02 10.73
N PRO A 802 -31.61 28.98 9.41
CA PRO A 802 -32.95 29.03 8.83
C PRO A 802 -33.63 27.66 8.67
N VAL A 803 -32.98 26.56 9.07
CA VAL A 803 -33.45 25.19 8.75
C VAL A 803 -34.64 24.81 9.62
N VAL A 804 -35.72 24.36 8.97
CA VAL A 804 -36.98 23.94 9.60
C VAL A 804 -37.09 22.41 9.66
N SER A 805 -36.65 21.72 8.60
CA SER A 805 -36.59 20.25 8.54
C SER A 805 -35.45 19.81 7.63
N TYR A 806 -34.97 18.57 7.82
CA TYR A 806 -33.81 18.03 7.13
C TYR A 806 -33.87 16.51 6.97
N ASP A 807 -33.25 16.03 5.89
CA ASP A 807 -32.72 14.69 5.71
C ASP A 807 -31.23 14.85 5.36
N LEU A 808 -30.35 14.60 6.35
CA LEU A 808 -28.90 14.75 6.20
C LEU A 808 -28.24 13.39 5.97
N ASN A 809 -27.45 13.28 4.90
CA ASN A 809 -26.66 12.10 4.60
C ASN A 809 -25.17 12.44 4.59
N ILE A 810 -24.36 11.55 5.15
CA ILE A 810 -22.91 11.64 5.27
C ILE A 810 -22.22 10.66 4.31
N GLY A 811 -21.13 11.11 3.69
CA GLY A 811 -20.30 10.31 2.79
C GLY A 811 -19.12 9.67 3.52
N VAL A 812 -19.12 8.34 3.60
CA VAL A 812 -18.04 7.52 4.15
C VAL A 812 -17.15 7.01 3.02
N PRO A 813 -15.81 7.15 3.07
CA PRO A 813 -14.90 6.61 2.05
C PRO A 813 -15.10 5.13 1.77
N THR A 814 -15.04 4.76 0.50
CA THR A 814 -15.11 3.35 0.08
C THR A 814 -13.87 2.61 0.58
N PRO A 815 -14.01 1.46 1.26
CA PRO A 815 -12.87 0.66 1.69
C PRO A 815 -12.17 0.03 0.49
N ILE A 816 -10.84 0.03 0.53
CA ILE A 816 -9.92 -0.48 -0.47
C ILE A 816 -8.94 -1.40 0.26
N MET A 817 -8.58 -2.53 -0.33
CA MET A 817 -7.57 -3.41 0.28
C MET A 817 -6.20 -2.72 0.28
N PRO A 818 -5.59 -2.41 1.45
CA PRO A 818 -4.26 -1.81 1.49
C PRO A 818 -3.25 -2.77 0.85
N GLN A 819 -2.30 -2.22 0.11
CA GLN A 819 -1.19 -3.01 -0.41
C GLN A 819 -0.07 -3.13 0.63
N LEU A 820 0.22 -2.04 1.35
CA LEU A 820 1.36 -1.92 2.25
C LEU A 820 0.94 -1.49 3.67
N THR A 821 1.68 -1.96 4.66
CA THR A 821 1.60 -1.50 6.04
C THR A 821 2.52 -0.29 6.28
N ASP A 822 2.40 0.40 7.41
CA ASP A 822 3.27 1.55 7.75
C ASP A 822 4.76 1.15 7.79
N TYR A 823 5.11 0.00 8.39
CA TYR A 823 6.46 -0.58 8.35
C TYR A 823 6.99 -0.69 6.92
N GLU A 824 6.20 -1.29 6.03
CA GLU A 824 6.59 -1.52 4.64
C GLU A 824 6.68 -0.21 3.84
N PHE A 825 5.83 0.77 4.14
CA PHE A 825 5.75 2.04 3.42
C PHE A 825 6.77 3.08 3.89
N TRP A 826 7.12 3.13 5.19
CA TRP A 826 7.97 4.18 5.77
C TRP A 826 9.34 3.70 6.26
N GLY A 827 9.53 2.40 6.50
CA GLY A 827 10.74 1.88 7.16
C GLY A 827 10.75 2.05 8.68
N VAL A 828 11.72 1.45 9.36
CA VAL A 828 12.00 1.65 10.79
C VAL A 828 13.39 2.25 10.97
N VAL A 829 13.45 3.36 11.70
CA VAL A 829 14.71 4.04 11.99
C VAL A 829 15.23 3.63 13.35
N GLU A 830 16.38 2.98 13.39
CA GLU A 830 17.07 2.61 14.64
C GLU A 830 17.60 3.85 15.39
N SER A 831 17.89 3.68 16.69
CA SER A 831 18.34 4.78 17.54
C SER A 831 19.66 5.39 17.03
N GLY A 832 19.64 6.69 16.71
CA GLY A 832 20.76 7.43 16.14
C GLY A 832 20.85 7.43 14.60
N ALA A 833 20.00 6.67 13.90
CA ALA A 833 19.87 6.73 12.44
C ALA A 833 18.91 7.85 11.99
N TYR A 834 18.92 8.16 10.69
CA TYR A 834 18.01 9.12 10.05
C TYR A 834 17.17 8.51 8.91
N GLN A 835 17.41 7.24 8.59
CA GLN A 835 16.66 6.43 7.63
C GLN A 835 16.82 4.95 7.95
N ASP A 836 15.90 4.13 7.44
CA ASP A 836 16.03 2.67 7.40
C ASP A 836 17.05 2.29 6.30
N TRP A 837 18.11 1.57 6.65
CA TRP A 837 19.17 1.19 5.71
C TRP A 837 18.87 -0.09 4.92
N ALA A 838 17.84 -0.86 5.30
CA ALA A 838 17.44 -2.10 4.64
C ALA A 838 16.41 -1.86 3.53
N ILE A 839 15.44 -0.96 3.76
CA ILE A 839 14.38 -0.65 2.79
C ILE A 839 14.25 0.83 2.41
N GLY A 840 14.94 1.74 3.09
CA GLY A 840 14.83 3.19 2.90
C GLY A 840 13.63 3.78 3.64
N GLY A 841 13.47 5.10 3.51
CA GLY A 841 12.45 5.86 4.23
C GLY A 841 12.90 6.24 5.64
N ASN A 842 12.13 7.11 6.30
CA ASN A 842 12.49 7.70 7.60
C ASN A 842 11.52 7.35 8.74
N GLY A 843 10.62 6.38 8.54
CA GLY A 843 9.61 5.96 9.51
C GLY A 843 8.51 6.97 9.81
N ILE A 844 8.50 8.15 9.18
CA ILE A 844 7.59 9.26 9.52
C ILE A 844 6.78 9.75 8.30
N ASN A 845 7.50 10.19 7.27
CA ASN A 845 6.92 10.92 6.13
C ASN A 845 7.73 10.80 4.83
N HIS A 846 8.87 10.11 4.80
CA HIS A 846 9.61 9.76 3.58
C HIS A 846 9.39 8.28 3.29
N PRO A 847 8.82 7.91 2.12
CA PRO A 847 8.59 6.51 1.79
C PRO A 847 9.88 5.70 1.71
N SER A 848 9.78 4.42 2.06
CA SER A 848 10.74 3.39 1.70
C SER A 848 10.79 3.21 0.18
N SER A 849 11.80 2.50 -0.32
CA SER A 849 11.90 2.16 -1.75
C SER A 849 10.67 1.36 -2.22
N LEU A 850 10.08 0.54 -1.33
CA LEU A 850 8.85 -0.21 -1.58
C LEU A 850 7.61 0.70 -1.58
N GLY A 851 7.50 1.61 -0.61
CA GLY A 851 6.44 2.61 -0.56
C GLY A 851 6.47 3.57 -1.75
N ALA A 852 7.66 4.02 -2.16
CA ALA A 852 7.90 4.85 -3.33
C ALA A 852 7.49 4.14 -4.63
N ALA A 853 7.79 2.85 -4.78
CA ALA A 853 7.35 2.06 -5.93
C ALA A 853 5.82 1.85 -5.95
N ALA A 854 5.22 1.48 -4.81
CA ALA A 854 3.79 1.24 -4.70
C ALA A 854 2.95 2.51 -4.84
N LEU A 855 3.51 3.68 -4.50
CA LEU A 855 2.87 4.98 -4.68
C LEU A 855 3.24 5.62 -6.03
N TYR A 856 4.49 6.07 -6.20
CA TYR A 856 4.88 6.93 -7.32
C TYR A 856 4.88 6.16 -8.63
N LYS A 857 5.65 5.07 -8.74
CA LYS A 857 5.75 4.28 -9.97
C LYS A 857 4.39 3.71 -10.38
N SER A 858 3.65 3.14 -9.42
CA SER A 858 2.29 2.64 -9.64
C SER A 858 1.37 3.75 -10.18
N HIS A 859 1.31 4.90 -9.50
CA HIS A 859 0.44 6.00 -9.88
C HIS A 859 0.77 6.56 -11.26
N TYR A 860 2.03 6.93 -11.51
CA TYR A 860 2.44 7.51 -12.79
C TYR A 860 2.22 6.56 -13.97
N SER A 861 2.37 5.24 -13.78
CA SER A 861 2.12 4.24 -14.83
C SER A 861 0.67 4.21 -15.36
N GLN A 862 -0.29 4.76 -14.61
CA GLN A 862 -1.69 4.85 -15.02
C GLN A 862 -2.03 6.19 -15.70
N GLN A 863 -1.14 7.18 -15.61
CA GLN A 863 -1.35 8.51 -16.16
C GLN A 863 -0.88 8.62 -17.60
N VAL A 864 -1.36 9.67 -18.28
CA VAL A 864 -0.81 10.14 -19.56
C VAL A 864 -0.77 11.65 -19.49
N MET A 865 0.37 12.24 -19.87
CA MET A 865 0.57 13.70 -19.90
C MET A 865 1.27 14.08 -21.21
N ARG A 866 0.50 14.46 -22.21
CA ARG A 866 1.01 14.92 -23.52
C ARG A 866 1.38 16.39 -23.47
N ILE A 867 2.42 16.78 -24.21
CA ILE A 867 2.85 18.16 -24.35
C ILE A 867 2.80 18.54 -25.82
N LYS A 868 1.99 19.55 -26.15
CA LYS A 868 2.08 20.26 -27.42
C LYS A 868 3.17 21.33 -27.32
N ASN A 869 4.23 21.18 -28.11
CA ASN A 869 5.44 22.01 -28.06
C ASN A 869 5.59 22.98 -29.27
N ASP A 870 4.68 22.92 -30.24
CA ASP A 870 4.68 23.72 -31.45
C ASP A 870 3.65 24.87 -31.39
N ARG A 871 4.12 26.12 -31.28
CA ARG A 871 3.32 27.26 -31.76
C ARG A 871 3.60 27.53 -33.23
N THR A 872 2.60 27.32 -34.07
CA THR A 872 2.37 28.20 -35.21
C THR A 872 1.77 29.51 -34.70
N GLU A 873 2.20 30.66 -35.24
CA GLU A 873 1.80 32.01 -34.75
C GLU A 873 0.28 32.29 -34.79
N SER A 874 -0.51 31.43 -35.44
CA SER A 874 -1.97 31.50 -35.52
C SER A 874 -2.72 30.96 -34.29
N GLU A 875 -2.08 30.24 -33.37
CA GLU A 875 -2.78 29.59 -32.26
C GLU A 875 -3.00 30.52 -31.05
N VAL A 876 -4.00 31.41 -31.19
CA VAL A 876 -4.64 32.07 -30.05
C VAL A 876 -5.41 31.03 -29.23
N TYR A 877 -5.14 31.00 -27.92
CA TYR A 877 -5.57 29.97 -26.97
C TYR A 877 -7.00 29.42 -27.17
N ARG A 878 -7.11 28.12 -27.39
CA ARG A 878 -8.33 27.32 -27.28
C ARG A 878 -8.05 26.05 -26.48
N TYR A 879 -8.36 26.01 -25.18
CA TYR A 879 -8.65 24.71 -24.56
C TYR A 879 -10.10 24.38 -24.87
N VAL A 880 -10.34 23.22 -25.45
CA VAL A 880 -11.67 22.67 -25.70
C VAL A 880 -11.74 21.35 -24.94
N ARG A 881 -12.46 21.34 -23.82
CA ARG A 881 -12.67 20.15 -23.00
C ARG A 881 -13.88 19.40 -23.54
N LEU A 882 -13.63 18.30 -24.26
CA LEU A 882 -14.71 17.43 -24.72
C LEU A 882 -15.25 16.60 -23.55
N ASN A 883 -16.55 16.73 -23.30
CA ASN A 883 -17.29 15.95 -22.31
C ASN A 883 -17.79 14.64 -22.93
N ASN A 884 -18.10 13.64 -22.09
CA ASN A 884 -18.52 12.30 -22.55
C ASN A 884 -19.87 12.28 -23.29
N ASP A 885 -20.64 13.37 -23.26
CA ASP A 885 -21.89 13.56 -23.99
C ASP A 885 -21.70 14.22 -25.37
N GLY A 886 -20.45 14.52 -25.75
CA GLY A 886 -20.10 15.21 -27.00
C GLY A 886 -20.13 16.74 -26.91
N THR A 887 -20.43 17.32 -25.74
CA THR A 887 -20.32 18.77 -25.53
C THR A 887 -18.87 19.22 -25.30
N ALA A 888 -18.63 20.52 -25.37
CA ALA A 888 -17.29 21.11 -25.33
C ALA A 888 -17.26 22.35 -24.42
N ASP A 889 -16.49 22.31 -23.31
CA ASP A 889 -16.22 23.51 -22.50
C ASP A 889 -15.02 24.27 -23.11
N ILE A 890 -15.12 25.58 -23.30
CA ILE A 890 -13.97 26.41 -23.74
C ILE A 890 -13.36 27.13 -22.53
N CYS A 891 -12.10 26.82 -22.21
CA CYS A 891 -11.36 27.43 -21.11
C CYS A 891 -10.18 28.28 -21.63
N GLY A 892 -10.03 29.51 -21.12
CA GLY A 892 -8.83 30.32 -21.35
C GLY A 892 -9.06 31.79 -21.65
N ARG A 893 -7.95 32.50 -21.89
CA ARG A 893 -7.92 33.95 -22.17
C ARG A 893 -8.13 34.21 -23.67
N ILE A 894 -9.33 34.66 -24.03
CA ILE A 894 -9.62 35.15 -25.38
C ILE A 894 -8.96 36.52 -25.56
N VAL A 895 -8.00 36.62 -26.48
CA VAL A 895 -7.50 37.91 -26.97
C VAL A 895 -8.26 38.21 -28.27
N LEU A 896 -9.14 39.20 -28.23
CA LEU A 896 -9.83 39.69 -29.43
C LEU A 896 -8.84 40.52 -30.28
N THR A 897 -8.17 39.86 -31.22
CA THR A 897 -7.54 40.56 -32.35
C THR A 897 -8.60 40.94 -33.38
N GLU A 898 -8.37 42.04 -34.10
CA GLU A 898 -9.28 42.54 -35.12
C GLU A 898 -9.50 41.47 -36.22
N GLY A 899 -10.70 40.89 -36.27
CA GLY A 899 -11.09 39.93 -37.31
C GLY A 899 -11.91 38.72 -36.85
N VAL A 900 -11.94 38.40 -35.55
CA VAL A 900 -12.76 37.26 -35.06
C VAL A 900 -14.24 37.60 -35.10
N THR A 901 -14.97 37.01 -36.06
CA THR A 901 -16.43 37.13 -36.17
C THR A 901 -17.11 35.94 -35.50
N LEU A 902 -17.67 36.15 -34.30
CA LEU A 902 -18.49 35.15 -33.61
C LEU A 902 -19.90 35.14 -34.22
N VAL A 903 -20.23 34.11 -35.01
CA VAL A 903 -21.46 34.07 -35.82
C VAL A 903 -22.72 33.74 -34.99
N SER A 904 -22.56 33.04 -33.87
CA SER A 904 -23.64 32.82 -32.90
C SER A 904 -23.10 32.52 -31.50
N LEU A 905 -23.61 33.25 -30.50
CA LEU A 905 -23.54 32.84 -29.09
C LEU A 905 -24.86 32.15 -28.74
N PRO A 906 -24.89 30.84 -28.47
CA PRO A 906 -25.93 30.31 -27.61
C PRO A 906 -25.63 30.81 -26.20
N PHE A 907 -26.37 31.82 -25.75
CA PHE A 907 -26.42 32.18 -24.34
C PHE A 907 -27.18 31.05 -23.61
N ALA A 908 -26.48 29.97 -23.26
CA ALA A 908 -26.96 28.95 -22.33
C ALA A 908 -26.29 29.23 -20.97
N LEU A 909 -26.99 29.38 -19.85
CA LEU A 909 -28.34 28.92 -19.52
C LEU A 909 -29.49 29.81 -20.05
N ILE A 910 -30.18 29.28 -21.07
CA ILE A 910 -31.57 29.56 -21.39
C ILE A 910 -32.20 28.19 -21.69
N ASN A 911 -33.37 27.95 -21.10
CA ASN A 911 -34.26 26.83 -21.42
C ASN A 911 -34.33 26.61 -22.96
N PRO A 912 -34.27 25.37 -23.49
CA PRO A 912 -34.21 25.07 -24.92
C PRO A 912 -35.32 25.68 -25.81
N GLU A 913 -36.33 26.33 -25.24
CA GLU A 913 -37.45 26.95 -25.95
C GLU A 913 -37.33 28.46 -26.27
N ARG A 914 -36.26 29.19 -25.90
CA ARG A 914 -36.14 30.63 -26.20
C ARG A 914 -34.87 31.04 -26.95
N ARG A 915 -35.04 31.65 -28.13
CA ARG A 915 -33.98 32.18 -28.99
C ARG A 915 -33.85 33.70 -28.84
N ALA A 916 -32.62 34.20 -28.79
CA ALA A 916 -32.31 35.61 -29.00
C ALA A 916 -31.64 35.79 -30.38
N ASN A 917 -32.02 36.83 -31.11
CA ASN A 917 -31.42 37.16 -32.41
C ASN A 917 -30.50 38.37 -32.28
N ALA A 918 -29.27 38.26 -32.78
CA ALA A 918 -28.38 39.40 -32.97
C ALA A 918 -28.31 39.73 -34.46
N THR A 919 -28.37 41.03 -34.80
CA THR A 919 -28.27 41.49 -36.20
C THR A 919 -27.18 42.54 -36.29
N CYS A 920 -26.24 42.36 -37.22
CA CYS A 920 -25.21 43.37 -37.49
C CYS A 920 -25.86 44.58 -38.17
N VAL A 921 -25.80 45.75 -37.54
CA VAL A 921 -26.11 47.03 -38.17
C VAL A 921 -24.80 47.61 -38.71
N SER A 922 -24.78 48.02 -39.98
CA SER A 922 -23.58 48.51 -40.65
C SER A 922 -23.05 49.80 -40.00
N GLY A 923 -22.02 49.67 -39.15
CA GLY A 923 -21.36 50.80 -38.50
C GLY A 923 -21.10 50.61 -37.01
N GLY A 924 -20.23 49.66 -36.65
CA GLY A 924 -19.49 49.64 -35.37
C GLY A 924 -20.26 49.40 -34.06
N ALA A 925 -21.59 49.45 -34.05
CA ALA A 925 -22.40 49.28 -32.84
C ALA A 925 -23.22 47.98 -32.87
N TYR A 926 -23.08 47.15 -31.83
CA TYR A 926 -23.92 45.97 -31.61
C TYR A 926 -25.10 46.34 -30.69
N SER A 927 -26.32 46.12 -31.16
CA SER A 927 -27.53 46.19 -30.33
C SER A 927 -28.10 44.79 -30.11
N VAL A 928 -28.14 44.32 -28.87
CA VAL A 928 -28.83 43.07 -28.50
C VAL A 928 -30.28 43.41 -28.13
N SER A 929 -31.24 43.02 -28.96
CA SER A 929 -32.66 43.09 -28.65
C SER A 929 -33.20 41.71 -28.28
N VAL A 930 -33.61 41.53 -27.03
CA VAL A 930 -34.41 40.37 -26.62
C VAL A 930 -35.86 40.65 -26.99
N ASP A 931 -36.53 39.72 -27.67
CA ASP A 931 -37.92 39.90 -28.08
C ASP A 931 -38.85 39.82 -26.86
N SER A 932 -39.22 40.99 -26.34
CA SER A 932 -39.94 41.12 -25.07
C SER A 932 -41.46 41.15 -25.30
N ALA A 933 -42.11 39.99 -25.14
CA ALA A 933 -43.56 39.89 -24.98
C ALA A 933 -44.06 40.44 -23.61
N SER A 934 -43.38 41.45 -23.07
CA SER A 934 -43.83 42.38 -22.03
C SER A 934 -42.90 43.60 -22.03
N SER A 935 -43.47 44.80 -22.06
CA SER A 935 -42.71 46.04 -22.17
C SER A 935 -41.95 46.36 -20.88
N ASN A 936 -40.62 46.21 -20.87
CA ASN A 936 -39.70 46.93 -19.99
C ASN A 936 -38.27 46.86 -20.56
N ASN A 937 -37.74 48.02 -20.99
CA ASN A 937 -36.40 48.15 -21.57
C ASN A 937 -35.31 48.00 -20.51
N ASN A 938 -34.73 46.81 -20.36
CA ASN A 938 -33.48 46.60 -19.62
C ASN A 938 -32.37 46.19 -20.59
N SER A 939 -31.56 47.17 -21.00
CA SER A 939 -30.35 46.97 -21.79
C SER A 939 -29.27 46.28 -20.95
N LEU A 940 -28.77 45.13 -21.40
CA LEU A 940 -27.75 44.34 -20.72
C LEU A 940 -26.38 45.03 -20.84
N ALA A 941 -25.86 45.60 -19.76
CA ALA A 941 -24.52 46.18 -19.73
C ALA A 941 -23.45 45.10 -19.46
N LEU A 942 -22.49 44.95 -20.38
CA LEU A 942 -21.27 44.17 -20.14
C LEU A 942 -20.42 44.86 -19.07
N VAL A 943 -20.17 44.16 -17.96
CA VAL A 943 -19.32 44.66 -16.87
C VAL A 943 -17.89 44.82 -17.40
N GLY A 944 -17.40 46.06 -17.47
CA GLY A 944 -16.02 46.38 -17.87
C GLY A 944 -15.87 47.29 -19.10
N TYR A 945 -16.97 47.70 -19.76
CA TYR A 945 -16.94 48.63 -20.89
C TYR A 945 -17.61 49.96 -20.58
N ASP A 946 -16.83 51.06 -20.53
CA ASP A 946 -17.38 52.41 -20.40
C ASP A 946 -17.73 53.00 -21.76
N LEU A 947 -19.04 53.04 -22.05
CA LEU A 947 -19.63 53.61 -23.26
C LEU A 947 -19.29 55.09 -23.48
N ALA A 948 -18.94 55.84 -22.43
CA ALA A 948 -18.61 57.26 -22.54
C ALA A 948 -17.15 57.51 -22.99
N THR A 949 -16.22 56.61 -22.66
CA THR A 949 -14.78 56.83 -22.89
C THR A 949 -14.12 55.89 -23.90
N HIS A 950 -14.81 54.83 -24.36
CA HIS A 950 -14.31 53.83 -25.32
C HIS A 950 -13.01 53.11 -24.89
N ASN A 951 -12.60 53.23 -23.62
CA ASN A 951 -11.43 52.56 -23.07
C ASN A 951 -11.81 51.18 -22.49
N ALA A 952 -11.07 50.16 -22.85
CA ALA A 952 -11.12 48.86 -22.19
C ALA A 952 -10.42 48.95 -20.82
N ALA A 953 -11.09 48.52 -19.75
CA ALA A 953 -10.44 48.36 -18.46
C ALA A 953 -9.49 47.16 -18.47
N HIS A 954 -8.19 47.40 -18.67
CA HIS A 954 -7.16 46.37 -18.50
C HIS A 954 -7.13 45.92 -17.03
N GLY A 955 -7.43 44.65 -16.73
CA GLY A 955 -7.11 44.07 -15.42
C GLY A 955 -8.02 42.99 -14.82
N PHE A 956 -9.12 42.58 -15.46
CA PHE A 956 -10.00 41.54 -14.89
C PHE A 956 -10.09 40.28 -15.77
N PRO A 957 -9.61 39.10 -15.29
CA PRO A 957 -9.92 37.83 -15.92
C PRO A 957 -11.35 37.41 -15.56
N VAL A 958 -12.28 37.53 -16.50
CA VAL A 958 -13.62 36.96 -16.38
C VAL A 958 -13.65 35.60 -17.07
N VAL A 959 -13.84 34.55 -16.29
CA VAL A 959 -14.02 33.17 -16.81
C VAL A 959 -15.48 32.97 -17.17
N TYR A 960 -15.75 32.63 -18.43
CA TYR A 960 -17.08 32.27 -18.93
C TYR A 960 -17.11 30.77 -19.23
N ASN A 961 -18.03 30.04 -18.61
CA ASN A 961 -18.33 28.67 -19.03
C ASN A 961 -19.34 28.73 -20.17
N ILE A 962 -18.97 28.22 -21.34
CA ILE A 962 -19.85 28.12 -22.51
C ILE A 962 -20.15 26.64 -22.73
N ILE A 963 -21.43 26.26 -22.61
CA ILE A 963 -21.90 24.88 -22.81
C ILE A 963 -22.72 24.85 -24.10
N GLY A 964 -22.39 23.93 -25.02
CA GLY A 964 -23.20 23.63 -26.20
C GLY A 964 -23.01 24.54 -27.43
N ALA A 965 -21.80 25.06 -27.65
CA ALA A 965 -21.46 25.76 -28.90
C ALA A 965 -20.92 24.78 -29.96
N GLU A 966 -21.51 24.78 -31.17
CA GLU A 966 -20.86 24.20 -32.35
C GLU A 966 -19.79 25.18 -32.87
N LEU A 967 -18.56 24.67 -33.06
CA LEU A 967 -17.48 25.37 -33.74
C LEU A 967 -17.56 25.07 -35.25
N VAL A 968 -17.63 26.13 -36.05
CA VAL A 968 -17.53 26.10 -37.53
C VAL A 968 -16.14 26.53 -37.95
#